data_AF-A0A1E5C3P4-F1
#
_entry.id   AF-A0A1E5C3P4-F1
#
_cell.length_a   1.000
_cell.length_b   1.000
_cell.length_c   1.000
_cell.angle_alpha   90.00
_cell.angle_beta   90.00
_cell.angle_gamma   90.00
#
_symmetry.space_group_name_H-M   'P 1'
#
loop_
_entity.id
_entity.type
_entity.pdbx_description
1 polymer ?
#
loop_
_entity_poly.entity_id
_entity_poly.type
_entity_poly.pdbx_seq_one_letter_code
_entity_poly.pdbx_strand_id
1 'polypeptide(L)'
;MAAKGFDNAFLSIPISLPRLGESLLEVAWDFGEPLHYEHFSLVMNRETKMAFYTAHNIDRESLISLKRSSWKLDPRVDLTYQAGPAVYKNNVWDRGHMVRRAAINWGKRPEASQANRDSFFYTNANLQHAKFNQDEWLELENWLLEEQELGDRLSVFTGPINTINDQPYRGTFIPSAFWKVIVFTLGGELQCRAFLMKQSEFWDDHDGKNSLNLESYQVSLTQISELTDLYFQVELYEANPIFYSPNNFTLSNDIDTPEMRPIESPTDIINTRGDYTDIIQALWDGDKNKFSVTRMKEGRWMNEGSDIKLNEQGTRNPRKRDLAKFRLFDSVNTDKLMHSSSYQAFKRLIDNYNELQRDGEQYSQQELIEIDHFLETCFNAESSNAVPLMEEVYHYITASREIGGLGFEAKKYSDMPFSSPTFGSNACVDLSNMAAFRQTVRNLWFGLYTNYFDKAVVGASGFEHVFLGEIKREGSRYEVSGYHYWVKFFWDEQAAMSGQSNLNYLGSFYDGPEGQLNADVATLSMRWRVGNKSALKEKGGFFVGTSPECMLAMGTLLSFESYRNETDPLPFFDGESFRRTAINDWRYDLVLYRETRQDKSRGFHLRSFFPILKSQDNTQPLLAPHSNAEVLLYKEGDVIIASALPNPEGAGDKNEWVAIRNETGGLVDITGWKIRSKSGTTTIQEKTKLAPGRDHRIIVRAGGGGAALSNKGSTIELLDTEQNVISKVEYKSVSRRAEGQVLNFT
;
A
#
# COMPACT_ATOMS: atom_id res chain seq x y z
N MET A 1 -1.35 27.29 -33.05
CA MET A 1 -2.47 27.12 -32.09
C MET A 1 -1.87 27.24 -30.70
N ALA A 2 -2.60 27.83 -29.74
CA ALA A 2 -2.16 27.76 -28.35
C ALA A 2 -2.14 26.28 -27.94
N ALA A 3 -1.04 25.82 -27.35
CA ALA A 3 -0.90 24.45 -26.92
C ALA A 3 -1.97 24.14 -25.86
N LYS A 4 -2.74 23.05 -26.06
CA LYS A 4 -3.84 22.68 -25.16
C LYS A 4 -3.37 22.06 -23.85
N GLY A 5 -2.16 21.52 -23.81
CA GLY A 5 -1.63 20.87 -22.62
C GLY A 5 -2.13 19.44 -22.46
N PHE A 6 -2.03 18.96 -21.23
CA PHE A 6 -2.69 17.76 -20.74
C PHE A 6 -4.21 18.01 -20.65
N ASP A 7 -5.01 17.08 -21.15
CA ASP A 7 -6.46 17.14 -21.12
C ASP A 7 -7.00 16.38 -19.91
N ASN A 8 -7.52 17.13 -18.93
CA ASN A 8 -8.10 16.56 -17.71
C ASN A 8 -9.35 15.71 -18.00
N ALA A 9 -10.07 15.98 -19.10
CA ALA A 9 -11.28 15.25 -19.48
C ALA A 9 -10.99 14.15 -20.52
N PHE A 10 -9.72 13.73 -20.62
CA PHE A 10 -9.32 12.72 -21.61
C PHE A 10 -9.89 11.34 -21.28
N LEU A 11 -9.93 10.92 -20.01
CA LEU A 11 -10.56 9.65 -19.62
C LEU A 11 -12.06 9.87 -19.33
N SER A 12 -12.83 8.78 -19.20
CA SER A 12 -14.25 8.88 -18.81
C SER A 12 -14.44 9.49 -17.42
N ILE A 13 -13.43 9.36 -16.56
CA ILE A 13 -13.32 9.99 -15.24
C ILE A 13 -12.26 11.10 -15.35
N PRO A 14 -12.59 12.37 -15.09
CA PRO A 14 -11.63 13.45 -15.20
C PRO A 14 -10.48 13.32 -14.20
N ILE A 15 -9.25 13.53 -14.68
CA ILE A 15 -8.02 13.42 -13.88
C ILE A 15 -7.31 14.77 -13.82
N SER A 16 -6.96 15.18 -12.61
CA SER A 16 -6.24 16.43 -12.34
C SER A 16 -4.72 16.24 -12.42
N LEU A 17 -4.00 17.34 -12.72
CA LEU A 17 -2.55 17.37 -12.60
C LEU A 17 -2.11 17.16 -11.13
N PRO A 18 -0.95 16.52 -10.88
CA PRO A 18 -0.36 16.44 -9.55
C PRO A 18 -0.18 17.83 -8.93
N ARG A 19 -0.47 17.94 -7.64
CA ARG A 19 -0.25 19.13 -6.84
C ARG A 19 1.13 19.08 -6.20
N LEU A 20 1.86 20.19 -6.27
CA LEU A 20 3.12 20.34 -5.54
C LEU A 20 2.84 20.48 -4.04
N GLY A 21 3.59 19.74 -3.22
CA GLY A 21 3.67 19.98 -1.78
C GLY A 21 4.42 21.26 -1.43
N GLU A 22 4.42 21.61 -0.14
CA GLU A 22 4.97 22.88 0.32
C GLU A 22 6.46 23.02 0.03
N SER A 23 7.23 21.92 0.14
CA SER A 23 8.68 21.94 -0.10
C SER A 23 9.00 22.19 -1.58
N LEU A 24 8.17 21.69 -2.49
CA LEU A 24 8.36 21.89 -3.93
C LEU A 24 7.93 23.29 -4.39
N LEU A 25 6.92 23.88 -3.77
CA LEU A 25 6.44 25.23 -4.15
C LEU A 25 7.52 26.29 -3.99
N GLU A 26 8.40 26.15 -3.00
CA GLU A 26 9.52 27.08 -2.78
C GLU A 26 10.53 27.07 -3.93
N VAL A 27 10.72 25.94 -4.59
CA VAL A 27 11.72 25.75 -5.65
C VAL A 27 11.10 25.66 -7.05
N ALA A 28 9.77 25.72 -7.15
CA ALA A 28 9.04 25.72 -8.41
C ALA A 28 9.25 26.99 -9.23
N TRP A 29 9.41 26.80 -10.54
CA TRP A 29 9.38 27.90 -11.49
C TRP A 29 7.94 28.39 -11.66
N ASP A 30 7.77 29.71 -11.76
CA ASP A 30 6.46 30.37 -11.91
C ASP A 30 5.40 29.88 -10.91
N PHE A 31 5.80 29.70 -9.64
CA PHE A 31 4.92 29.24 -8.55
C PHE A 31 4.24 27.88 -8.80
N GLY A 32 4.83 27.05 -9.67
CA GLY A 32 4.30 25.73 -10.01
C GLY A 32 3.25 25.74 -11.12
N GLU A 33 3.04 26.87 -11.80
CA GLU A 33 2.13 26.92 -12.95
C GLU A 33 2.65 26.03 -14.11
N PRO A 34 1.79 25.18 -14.69
CA PRO A 34 2.21 24.23 -15.70
C PRO A 34 2.53 24.89 -17.05
N LEU A 35 3.63 24.47 -17.65
CA LEU A 35 3.94 24.74 -19.06
C LEU A 35 3.16 23.78 -19.96
N HIS A 36 2.26 24.33 -20.75
CA HIS A 36 1.47 23.56 -21.71
C HIS A 36 2.18 23.39 -23.06
N TYR A 37 2.13 22.17 -23.58
CA TYR A 37 2.58 21.73 -24.89
C TYR A 37 1.45 20.94 -25.57
N GLU A 38 1.55 20.64 -26.87
CA GLU A 38 0.53 19.80 -27.50
C GLU A 38 0.55 18.38 -26.89
N HIS A 39 -0.58 17.95 -26.33
CA HIS A 39 -0.82 16.67 -25.64
C HIS A 39 -0.13 16.43 -24.29
N PHE A 40 0.65 17.39 -23.78
CA PHE A 40 1.29 17.24 -22.48
C PHE A 40 1.53 18.56 -21.76
N SER A 41 1.76 18.48 -20.46
CA SER A 41 2.13 19.61 -19.60
C SER A 41 3.23 19.19 -18.64
N LEU A 42 4.00 20.15 -18.14
CA LEU A 42 5.05 19.89 -17.14
C LEU A 42 5.21 21.07 -16.20
N VAL A 43 5.77 20.80 -15.01
CA VAL A 43 6.09 21.83 -14.02
C VAL A 43 7.59 21.81 -13.76
N MET A 44 8.23 22.97 -13.87
CA MET A 44 9.69 23.12 -13.80
C MET A 44 10.19 23.35 -12.36
N ASN A 45 11.32 22.74 -12.03
CA ASN A 45 12.10 23.01 -10.83
C ASN A 45 13.24 24.00 -11.16
N ARG A 46 13.35 25.10 -10.41
CA ARG A 46 14.36 26.16 -10.63
C ARG A 46 15.77 25.74 -10.27
N GLU A 47 15.92 24.87 -9.26
CA GLU A 47 17.21 24.45 -8.73
C GLU A 47 17.84 23.37 -9.60
N THR A 48 17.08 22.33 -9.92
CA THR A 48 17.54 21.26 -10.81
C THR A 48 17.46 21.64 -12.28
N LYS A 49 16.72 22.71 -12.63
CA LYS A 49 16.54 23.18 -14.01
C LYS A 49 15.90 22.12 -14.94
N MET A 50 15.17 21.18 -14.34
CA MET A 50 14.46 20.07 -14.99
C MET A 50 13.02 20.02 -14.46
N ALA A 51 12.13 19.24 -15.07
CA ALA A 51 10.76 19.11 -14.59
C ALA A 51 10.68 18.31 -13.27
N PHE A 52 9.80 18.72 -12.34
CA PHE A 52 9.36 17.87 -11.21
C PHE A 52 8.55 16.69 -11.72
N TYR A 53 7.66 16.97 -12.66
CA TYR A 53 6.84 15.97 -13.32
C TYR A 53 6.37 16.49 -14.68
N THR A 54 5.94 15.55 -15.49
CA THR A 54 5.23 15.75 -16.74
C THR A 54 3.92 14.97 -16.69
N ALA A 55 2.90 15.44 -17.39
CA ALA A 55 1.60 14.81 -17.53
C ALA A 55 1.25 14.78 -19.02
N HIS A 56 0.93 13.62 -19.57
CA HIS A 56 0.55 13.49 -20.98
C HIS A 56 -0.61 12.52 -21.18
N ASN A 57 -1.35 12.71 -22.26
CA ASN A 57 -2.39 11.79 -22.69
C ASN A 57 -1.89 10.95 -23.89
N ILE A 58 -2.30 9.70 -23.92
CA ILE A 58 -2.00 8.75 -25.00
C ILE A 58 -3.33 8.29 -25.59
N ASP A 59 -3.54 8.60 -26.87
CA ASP A 59 -4.56 7.94 -27.71
C ASP A 59 -3.84 6.91 -28.57
N ARG A 60 -3.98 5.63 -28.21
CA ARG A 60 -3.31 4.52 -28.89
C ARG A 60 -3.95 4.20 -30.24
N GLU A 61 -5.25 4.45 -30.42
CA GLU A 61 -5.97 4.17 -31.67
C GLU A 61 -5.51 5.10 -32.81
N SER A 62 -5.14 6.34 -32.48
CA SER A 62 -4.80 7.36 -33.47
C SER A 62 -3.31 7.68 -33.57
N LEU A 63 -2.43 6.79 -33.11
CA LEU A 63 -0.97 6.95 -33.19
C LEU A 63 -0.46 7.05 -34.65
N ILE A 64 0.49 7.96 -34.87
CA ILE A 64 1.12 8.24 -36.17
C ILE A 64 2.63 8.24 -36.02
N SER A 65 3.30 7.49 -36.91
CA SER A 65 4.76 7.53 -37.01
C SER A 65 5.25 8.80 -37.72
N LEU A 66 6.07 9.58 -37.03
CA LEU A 66 6.67 10.82 -37.52
C LEU A 66 8.20 10.79 -37.39
N LYS A 67 8.88 11.55 -38.26
CA LYS A 67 10.34 11.74 -38.17
C LYS A 67 10.70 12.55 -36.93
N ARG A 68 11.86 12.24 -36.34
CA ARG A 68 12.40 12.91 -35.15
C ARG A 68 12.63 14.41 -35.40
N SER A 69 12.38 15.25 -34.39
CA SER A 69 12.71 16.69 -34.39
C SER A 69 14.10 16.96 -33.76
N SER A 70 14.51 18.22 -33.71
CA SER A 70 15.77 18.65 -33.10
C SER A 70 15.53 19.30 -31.73
N TRP A 71 16.44 19.02 -30.78
CA TRP A 71 16.42 19.60 -29.44
C TRP A 71 16.59 21.12 -29.47
N LYS A 72 15.85 21.82 -28.61
CA LYS A 72 15.85 23.29 -28.51
C LYS A 72 15.51 23.75 -27.08
N LEU A 73 15.99 24.93 -26.71
CA LEU A 73 15.61 25.59 -25.45
C LEU A 73 14.19 26.12 -25.57
N ASP A 74 13.44 26.10 -24.46
CA ASP A 74 12.10 26.72 -24.44
C ASP A 74 12.24 28.22 -24.20
N PRO A 75 11.82 29.10 -25.14
CA PRO A 75 11.97 30.54 -24.97
C PRO A 75 11.10 31.13 -23.85
N ARG A 76 10.15 30.37 -23.30
CA ARG A 76 9.29 30.82 -22.17
C ARG A 76 9.99 30.72 -20.82
N VAL A 77 11.02 29.86 -20.71
CA VAL A 77 11.76 29.64 -19.46
C VAL A 77 13.11 30.34 -19.57
N ASP A 78 13.52 31.07 -18.53
CA ASP A 78 14.84 31.71 -18.52
C ASP A 78 15.96 30.65 -18.58
N LEU A 79 17.08 30.96 -19.22
CA LEU A 79 18.24 30.05 -19.34
C LEU A 79 18.81 29.64 -17.97
N THR A 80 18.58 30.43 -16.93
CA THR A 80 18.98 30.14 -15.56
C THR A 80 18.18 28.99 -14.96
N TYR A 81 16.94 28.75 -15.43
CA TYR A 81 16.00 27.76 -14.88
C TYR A 81 15.74 26.56 -15.79
N GLN A 82 16.48 26.39 -16.89
CA GLN A 82 16.40 25.19 -17.72
C GLN A 82 17.80 24.64 -18.05
N ALA A 83 17.94 23.32 -18.03
CA ALA A 83 19.12 22.65 -18.53
C ALA A 83 19.23 22.85 -20.05
N GLY A 84 20.45 23.01 -20.55
CA GLY A 84 20.70 23.24 -21.98
C GLY A 84 21.70 22.26 -22.57
N PRO A 85 22.05 22.41 -23.87
CA PRO A 85 22.98 21.53 -24.57
C PRO A 85 24.33 21.31 -23.87
N ALA A 86 24.80 22.31 -23.11
CA ALA A 86 26.06 22.24 -22.37
C ALA A 86 26.08 21.14 -21.30
N VAL A 87 24.93 20.88 -20.67
CA VAL A 87 24.80 19.84 -19.62
C VAL A 87 25.04 18.46 -20.23
N TYR A 88 24.51 18.19 -21.42
CA TYR A 88 24.52 16.87 -22.10
C TYR A 88 25.71 16.66 -23.06
N LYS A 89 26.69 17.56 -23.08
CA LYS A 89 27.79 17.50 -24.05
C LYS A 89 28.87 16.51 -23.61
N ASN A 90 29.22 15.55 -24.47
CA ASN A 90 30.35 14.62 -24.30
C ASN A 90 30.32 13.90 -22.93
N ASN A 91 29.23 13.21 -22.61
CA ASN A 91 29.07 12.43 -21.38
C ASN A 91 28.16 11.21 -21.63
N VAL A 92 27.94 10.43 -20.57
CA VAL A 92 27.05 9.24 -20.55
C VAL A 92 25.60 9.57 -20.24
N TRP A 93 25.27 10.85 -20.02
CA TRP A 93 23.94 11.28 -19.61
C TRP A 93 23.14 11.71 -20.82
N ASP A 94 22.12 10.93 -21.13
CA ASP A 94 21.20 11.22 -22.20
C ASP A 94 20.22 12.33 -21.85
N ARG A 95 19.65 12.90 -22.91
CA ARG A 95 18.45 13.75 -22.84
C ARG A 95 17.24 12.83 -22.72
N GLY A 96 17.09 12.24 -21.53
CA GLY A 96 16.00 11.34 -21.20
C GLY A 96 14.67 12.07 -21.36
N HIS A 97 13.82 11.59 -22.27
CA HIS A 97 12.51 12.21 -22.44
C HIS A 97 11.63 11.83 -21.26
N MET A 98 11.05 12.81 -20.59
CA MET A 98 10.01 12.54 -19.60
C MET A 98 8.69 12.16 -20.28
N VAL A 99 8.36 12.88 -21.36
CA VAL A 99 7.30 12.53 -22.32
C VAL A 99 7.92 12.04 -23.62
N ARG A 100 7.82 10.74 -23.88
CA ARG A 100 8.30 10.09 -25.11
C ARG A 100 7.47 10.55 -26.31
N ARG A 101 8.15 10.95 -27.40
CA ARG A 101 7.48 11.38 -28.65
C ARG A 101 6.48 10.34 -29.20
N ALA A 102 6.78 9.05 -29.05
CA ALA A 102 5.95 7.98 -29.62
C ALA A 102 4.59 7.89 -28.91
N ALA A 103 4.50 8.31 -27.65
CA ALA A 103 3.28 8.27 -26.86
C ALA A 103 2.33 9.45 -27.13
N ILE A 104 2.82 10.55 -27.72
CA ILE A 104 2.03 11.77 -27.93
C ILE A 104 1.79 12.12 -29.40
N ASN A 105 2.29 11.30 -30.33
CA ASN A 105 2.12 11.53 -31.76
C ASN A 105 0.80 10.91 -32.26
N TRP A 106 -0.33 11.36 -31.73
CA TRP A 106 -1.66 10.87 -32.10
C TRP A 106 -2.56 11.98 -32.65
N GLY A 107 -3.75 11.64 -33.12
CA GLY A 107 -4.72 12.60 -33.65
C GLY A 107 -4.42 13.06 -35.08
N LYS A 108 -4.72 14.31 -35.41
CA LYS A 108 -4.52 14.80 -36.79
C LYS A 108 -3.04 15.11 -37.03
N ARG A 109 -2.56 14.86 -38.25
CA ARG A 109 -1.14 15.08 -38.59
C ARG A 109 -0.54 16.45 -38.19
N PRO A 110 -1.24 17.60 -38.32
CA PRO A 110 -0.70 18.89 -37.85
C PRO A 110 -0.47 18.96 -36.34
N GLU A 111 -1.38 18.38 -35.56
CA GLU A 111 -1.36 18.28 -34.09
C GLU A 111 -0.28 17.30 -33.63
N ALA A 112 -0.28 16.07 -34.15
CA ALA A 112 0.81 15.11 -33.92
C ALA A 112 2.20 15.67 -34.28
N SER A 113 2.30 16.44 -35.37
CA SER A 113 3.56 17.09 -35.77
C SER A 113 3.98 18.22 -34.82
N GLN A 114 3.02 18.88 -34.16
CA GLN A 114 3.30 19.88 -33.13
C GLN A 114 3.78 19.21 -31.85
N ALA A 115 3.07 18.17 -31.37
CA ALA A 115 3.49 17.35 -30.23
C ALA A 115 4.90 16.76 -30.41
N ASN A 116 5.21 16.26 -31.62
CA ASN A 116 6.54 15.77 -31.98
C ASN A 116 7.63 16.86 -32.01
N ARG A 117 7.29 18.14 -32.19
CA ARG A 117 8.25 19.25 -32.08
C ARG A 117 8.40 19.73 -30.64
N ASP A 118 7.36 19.58 -29.84
CA ASP A 118 7.30 20.07 -28.47
C ASP A 118 7.99 19.11 -27.49
N SER A 119 7.91 17.79 -27.70
CA SER A 119 8.69 16.80 -26.93
C SER A 119 10.21 17.02 -26.96
N PHE A 120 10.72 17.83 -27.90
CA PHE A 120 12.14 18.15 -28.07
C PHE A 120 12.58 19.44 -27.40
N PHE A 121 11.77 20.03 -26.51
CA PHE A 121 12.25 21.08 -25.62
C PHE A 121 13.05 20.48 -24.46
N TYR A 122 14.15 21.12 -24.08
CA TYR A 122 14.97 20.67 -22.94
C TYR A 122 14.23 20.69 -21.59
N THR A 123 13.14 21.43 -21.47
CA THR A 123 12.22 21.38 -20.32
C THR A 123 11.58 20.00 -20.11
N ASN A 124 11.49 19.18 -21.18
CA ASN A 124 11.02 17.79 -21.14
C ASN A 124 12.19 16.78 -20.99
N ALA A 125 13.41 17.26 -20.74
CA ALA A 125 14.60 16.41 -20.65
C ALA A 125 15.16 16.38 -19.22
N ASN A 126 15.40 15.17 -18.72
CA ASN A 126 16.11 14.94 -17.47
C ASN A 126 17.42 14.17 -17.75
N LEU A 127 18.39 14.24 -16.81
CA LEU A 127 19.61 13.44 -16.89
C LEU A 127 19.30 11.98 -16.60
N GLN A 128 19.18 11.18 -17.65
CA GLN A 128 19.09 9.73 -17.56
C GLN A 128 20.39 9.09 -18.04
N HIS A 129 20.90 8.12 -17.30
CA HIS A 129 22.06 7.36 -17.73
C HIS A 129 21.74 6.65 -19.06
N ALA A 130 22.65 6.67 -20.03
CA ALA A 130 22.37 6.15 -21.38
C ALA A 130 21.94 4.68 -21.37
N LYS A 131 22.47 3.87 -20.46
CA LYS A 131 22.08 2.45 -20.33
C LYS A 131 20.65 2.30 -19.83
N PHE A 132 20.30 2.99 -18.74
CA PHE A 132 18.93 3.04 -18.22
C PHE A 132 17.91 3.58 -19.24
N ASN A 133 18.21 4.72 -19.87
CA ASN A 133 17.32 5.40 -20.81
C ASN A 133 17.03 4.58 -22.08
N GLN A 134 18.02 3.84 -22.57
CA GLN A 134 17.93 3.11 -23.84
C GLN A 134 17.56 1.62 -23.64
N ASP A 135 17.41 1.19 -22.39
CA ASP A 135 17.15 -0.21 -22.01
C ASP A 135 15.91 -0.31 -21.11
N GLU A 136 16.04 -0.44 -19.78
CA GLU A 136 14.92 -0.74 -18.88
C GLU A 136 13.80 0.32 -18.90
N TRP A 137 14.19 1.60 -18.94
CA TRP A 137 13.21 2.68 -19.05
C TRP A 137 12.47 2.65 -20.39
N LEU A 138 13.19 2.33 -21.48
CA LEU A 138 12.62 2.25 -22.81
C LEU A 138 11.61 1.10 -22.91
N GLU A 139 11.89 -0.02 -22.26
CA GLU A 139 11.00 -1.18 -22.26
C GLU A 139 9.72 -0.92 -21.46
N LEU A 140 9.79 -0.23 -20.30
CA LEU A 140 8.59 0.29 -19.63
C LEU A 140 7.79 1.18 -20.60
N GLU A 141 8.44 2.08 -21.34
CA GLU A 141 7.76 2.95 -22.30
C GLU A 141 7.22 2.23 -23.55
N ASN A 142 7.75 1.07 -23.92
CA ASN A 142 7.19 0.21 -24.97
C ASN A 142 5.95 -0.51 -24.45
N TRP A 143 6.02 -1.06 -23.24
CA TRP A 143 4.89 -1.71 -22.57
C TRP A 143 3.67 -0.77 -22.47
N LEU A 144 3.89 0.52 -22.17
CA LEU A 144 2.86 1.57 -22.21
C LEU A 144 2.15 1.75 -23.57
N LEU A 145 2.69 1.26 -24.68
CA LEU A 145 2.09 1.38 -26.01
C LEU A 145 1.52 0.05 -26.52
N GLU A 146 2.00 -1.06 -25.97
CA GLU A 146 1.76 -2.42 -26.50
C GLU A 146 0.84 -3.26 -25.61
N GLU A 147 0.77 -2.98 -24.30
CA GLU A 147 -0.04 -3.75 -23.35
C GLU A 147 -1.54 -3.57 -23.57
N GLN A 148 -2.24 -4.66 -23.88
CA GLN A 148 -3.66 -4.64 -24.23
C GLN A 148 -4.55 -4.34 -23.01
N GLU A 149 -4.16 -4.79 -21.81
CA GLU A 149 -4.96 -4.61 -20.60
C GLU A 149 -5.14 -3.14 -20.18
N LEU A 150 -4.24 -2.25 -20.62
CA LEU A 150 -4.32 -0.82 -20.33
C LEU A 150 -5.40 -0.08 -21.15
N GLY A 151 -5.97 -0.74 -22.17
CA GLY A 151 -6.95 -0.12 -23.08
C GLY A 151 -6.33 0.95 -23.99
N ASP A 152 -7.19 1.71 -24.69
CA ASP A 152 -6.74 2.58 -25.78
C ASP A 152 -6.37 4.00 -25.36
N ARG A 153 -6.88 4.46 -24.21
CA ARG A 153 -6.71 5.84 -23.74
C ARG A 153 -6.06 5.86 -22.38
N LEU A 154 -4.91 6.52 -22.28
CA LEU A 154 -4.14 6.62 -21.05
C LEU A 154 -3.89 8.08 -20.65
N SER A 155 -3.83 8.33 -19.35
CA SER A 155 -3.22 9.52 -18.76
C SER A 155 -2.00 9.10 -17.96
N VAL A 156 -0.85 9.72 -18.24
CA VAL A 156 0.43 9.27 -17.70
C VAL A 156 1.19 10.43 -17.08
N PHE A 157 1.62 10.22 -15.83
CA PHE A 157 2.48 11.14 -15.10
C PHE A 157 3.88 10.55 -14.98
N THR A 158 4.91 11.36 -15.19
CA THR A 158 6.32 10.89 -15.14
C THR A 158 7.21 11.96 -14.53
N GLY A 159 8.11 11.60 -13.62
CA GLY A 159 9.02 12.53 -12.96
C GLY A 159 10.34 11.89 -12.49
N PRO A 160 11.37 12.69 -12.16
CA PRO A 160 12.52 12.23 -11.39
C PRO A 160 12.17 12.07 -9.91
N ILE A 161 13.00 11.31 -9.19
CA ILE A 161 13.17 11.39 -7.74
C ILE A 161 14.45 12.15 -7.48
N ASN A 162 14.32 13.32 -6.87
CA ASN A 162 15.48 14.10 -6.43
C ASN A 162 15.63 13.99 -4.91
N THR A 163 16.86 13.85 -4.44
CA THR A 163 17.17 13.71 -3.01
C THR A 163 18.21 14.74 -2.58
N ILE A 164 18.34 14.95 -1.27
CA ILE A 164 19.41 15.79 -0.70
C ILE A 164 20.82 15.27 -1.01
N ASN A 165 20.93 14.01 -1.43
CA ASN A 165 22.19 13.33 -1.75
C ASN A 165 22.48 13.28 -3.25
N ASP A 166 21.62 13.88 -4.08
CA ASP A 166 21.83 13.88 -5.53
C ASP A 166 23.16 14.55 -5.90
N GLN A 167 23.88 13.94 -6.83
CA GLN A 167 25.22 14.39 -7.18
C GLN A 167 25.16 15.68 -8.01
N PRO A 168 25.83 16.77 -7.58
CA PRO A 168 25.94 17.97 -8.40
C PRO A 168 26.65 17.69 -9.73
N TYR A 169 26.05 18.15 -10.82
CA TYR A 169 26.54 17.92 -12.17
C TYR A 169 26.30 19.12 -13.07
N ARG A 170 27.39 19.80 -13.48
CA ARG A 170 27.37 20.91 -14.46
C ARG A 170 26.29 21.97 -14.20
N GLY A 171 26.14 22.38 -12.94
CA GLY A 171 25.18 23.43 -12.54
C GLY A 171 23.72 22.95 -12.49
N THR A 172 23.52 21.64 -12.33
CA THR A 172 22.27 20.94 -11.97
C THR A 172 22.65 19.74 -11.07
N PHE A 173 21.75 18.79 -10.87
CA PHE A 173 21.92 17.57 -10.09
C PHE A 173 21.52 16.35 -10.95
N ILE A 174 22.15 15.21 -10.69
CA ILE A 174 21.77 13.94 -11.31
C ILE A 174 20.65 13.32 -10.45
N PRO A 175 19.43 13.11 -10.99
CA PRO A 175 18.37 12.45 -10.26
C PRO A 175 18.78 11.06 -9.79
N SER A 176 18.31 10.61 -8.63
CA SER A 176 18.63 9.27 -8.14
C SER A 176 17.77 8.19 -8.82
N ALA A 177 16.52 8.50 -9.15
CA ALA A 177 15.56 7.57 -9.74
C ALA A 177 14.52 8.28 -10.62
N PHE A 178 13.67 7.50 -11.27
CA PHE A 178 12.53 7.98 -12.03
C PHE A 178 11.27 7.21 -11.67
N TRP A 179 10.13 7.87 -11.80
CA TRP A 179 8.84 7.26 -11.56
C TRP A 179 7.87 7.50 -12.70
N LYS A 180 6.89 6.60 -12.84
CA LYS A 180 5.82 6.71 -13.84
C LYS A 180 4.50 6.20 -13.24
N VAL A 181 3.45 7.01 -13.34
CA VAL A 181 2.08 6.66 -12.93
C VAL A 181 1.21 6.61 -14.18
N ILE A 182 0.49 5.52 -14.36
CA ILE A 182 -0.35 5.22 -15.52
C ILE A 182 -1.78 5.10 -15.05
N VAL A 183 -2.65 5.88 -15.67
CA VAL A 183 -4.07 5.96 -15.34
C VAL A 183 -4.89 5.64 -16.57
N PHE A 184 -5.84 4.74 -16.41
CA PHE A 184 -6.73 4.26 -17.47
C PHE A 184 -8.06 3.82 -16.88
N THR A 185 -9.01 3.45 -17.73
CA THR A 185 -10.36 3.02 -17.31
C THR A 185 -10.65 1.62 -17.83
N LEU A 186 -11.01 0.70 -16.94
CA LEU A 186 -11.35 -0.68 -17.27
C LEU A 186 -12.73 -1.01 -16.70
N GLY A 187 -13.65 -1.48 -17.54
CA GLY A 187 -15.03 -1.78 -17.10
C GLY A 187 -15.83 -0.56 -16.62
N GLY A 188 -15.39 0.66 -16.94
CA GLY A 188 -15.98 1.91 -16.43
C GLY A 188 -15.33 2.44 -15.15
N GLU A 189 -14.48 1.66 -14.51
CA GLU A 189 -13.79 2.00 -13.27
C GLU A 189 -12.39 2.55 -13.53
N LEU A 190 -11.93 3.44 -12.64
CA LEU A 190 -10.59 4.01 -12.70
C LEU A 190 -9.53 2.98 -12.27
N GLN A 191 -8.42 2.94 -12.99
CA GLN A 191 -7.26 2.11 -12.67
C GLN A 191 -6.00 2.98 -12.58
N CYS A 192 -5.17 2.74 -11.57
CA CYS A 192 -3.89 3.41 -11.37
C CYS A 192 -2.76 2.40 -11.19
N ARG A 193 -1.64 2.55 -11.91
CA ARG A 193 -0.42 1.74 -11.73
C ARG A 193 0.77 2.68 -11.61
N ALA A 194 1.61 2.50 -10.60
CA ALA A 194 2.78 3.34 -10.35
C ALA A 194 4.06 2.51 -10.34
N PHE A 195 5.13 3.08 -10.90
CA PHE A 195 6.45 2.44 -11.03
C PHE A 195 7.54 3.40 -10.57
N LEU A 196 8.60 2.85 -9.97
CA LEU A 196 9.81 3.58 -9.59
C LEU A 196 11.04 2.74 -9.93
N MET A 197 12.01 3.36 -10.63
CA MET A 197 13.24 2.69 -11.07
C MET A 197 14.46 3.56 -10.75
N LYS A 198 15.43 3.00 -10.03
CA LYS A 198 16.68 3.71 -9.68
C LYS A 198 17.65 3.59 -10.84
N GLN A 199 18.07 4.72 -11.42
CA GLN A 199 18.99 4.65 -12.56
C GLN A 199 20.40 4.18 -12.17
N SER A 200 20.76 4.22 -10.88
CA SER A 200 22.06 3.76 -10.37
C SER A 200 22.23 2.24 -10.42
N GLU A 201 21.13 1.48 -10.37
CA GLU A 201 21.15 0.01 -10.47
C GLU A 201 21.64 -0.47 -11.85
N PHE A 202 21.50 0.38 -12.87
CA PHE A 202 21.76 0.07 -14.27
C PHE A 202 23.01 0.78 -14.82
N TRP A 203 23.88 1.31 -13.96
CA TRP A 203 25.13 1.93 -14.42
C TRP A 203 26.10 0.91 -15.02
N ASP A 204 26.11 -0.33 -14.51
CA ASP A 204 27.03 -1.39 -14.92
C ASP A 204 26.38 -2.52 -15.75
N ASP A 205 25.05 -2.57 -15.83
CA ASP A 205 24.29 -3.62 -16.55
C ASP A 205 24.16 -3.35 -18.06
N HIS A 206 24.01 -4.39 -18.88
CA HIS A 206 23.75 -4.32 -20.32
C HIS A 206 22.67 -5.32 -20.80
N ASP A 207 21.92 -5.97 -19.90
CA ASP A 207 20.93 -7.02 -20.22
C ASP A 207 19.52 -6.75 -19.67
N GLY A 208 19.19 -5.48 -19.40
CA GLY A 208 17.90 -5.06 -18.82
C GLY A 208 16.69 -5.50 -19.64
N LYS A 209 16.77 -5.37 -20.97
CA LYS A 209 15.70 -5.77 -21.90
C LYS A 209 15.25 -7.21 -21.76
N ASN A 210 16.14 -8.13 -21.38
CA ASN A 210 15.84 -9.56 -21.27
C ASN A 210 15.46 -9.97 -19.84
N SER A 211 15.56 -9.06 -18.87
CA SER A 211 15.38 -9.32 -17.43
C SER A 211 14.37 -8.38 -16.75
N LEU A 212 13.80 -7.41 -17.49
CA LEU A 212 12.82 -6.46 -16.94
C LEU A 212 11.55 -7.19 -16.48
N ASN A 213 11.43 -7.33 -15.17
CA ASN A 213 10.16 -7.64 -14.54
C ASN A 213 9.55 -6.35 -13.98
N LEU A 214 8.52 -5.83 -14.66
CA LEU A 214 7.81 -4.61 -14.23
C LEU A 214 7.19 -4.75 -12.83
N GLU A 215 6.88 -5.98 -12.43
CA GLU A 215 6.38 -6.32 -11.10
C GLU A 215 7.39 -5.92 -10.01
N SER A 216 8.70 -6.09 -10.28
CA SER A 216 9.76 -5.71 -9.34
C SER A 216 9.91 -4.20 -9.14
N TYR A 217 9.33 -3.39 -10.03
CA TYR A 217 9.44 -1.92 -10.01
C TYR A 217 8.13 -1.22 -9.66
N GLN A 218 7.05 -1.99 -9.46
CA GLN A 218 5.74 -1.42 -9.14
C GLN A 218 5.72 -0.92 -7.68
N VAL A 219 5.12 0.25 -7.47
CA VAL A 219 5.05 0.91 -6.17
C VAL A 219 3.65 1.41 -5.87
N SER A 220 3.41 1.76 -4.61
CA SER A 220 2.20 2.50 -4.24
C SER A 220 2.27 3.95 -4.73
N LEU A 221 1.13 4.52 -5.08
CA LEU A 221 1.04 5.95 -5.42
C LEU A 221 1.43 6.84 -4.23
N THR A 222 1.11 6.37 -3.01
CA THR A 222 1.51 7.01 -1.75
C THR A 222 3.04 7.10 -1.62
N GLN A 223 3.77 6.04 -1.99
CA GLN A 223 5.23 6.05 -1.96
C GLN A 223 5.82 7.07 -2.94
N ILE A 224 5.26 7.20 -4.15
CA ILE A 224 5.64 8.29 -5.06
C ILE A 224 5.40 9.65 -4.39
N SER A 225 4.27 9.81 -3.71
CA SER A 225 3.91 11.07 -3.06
C SER A 225 4.89 11.45 -1.95
N GLU A 226 5.30 10.50 -1.11
CA GLU A 226 6.31 10.74 -0.06
C GLU A 226 7.68 11.09 -0.62
N LEU A 227 8.12 10.35 -1.64
CA LEU A 227 9.47 10.52 -2.17
C LEU A 227 9.63 11.80 -2.99
N THR A 228 8.52 12.33 -3.50
CA THR A 228 8.54 13.48 -4.40
C THR A 228 7.94 14.73 -3.79
N ASP A 229 7.12 14.62 -2.75
CA ASP A 229 6.22 15.70 -2.29
C ASP A 229 5.27 16.18 -3.41
N LEU A 230 4.81 15.23 -4.25
CA LEU A 230 3.74 15.42 -5.25
C LEU A 230 2.48 14.67 -4.84
N TYR A 231 1.35 15.35 -4.83
CA TYR A 231 0.07 14.77 -4.43
C TYR A 231 -0.86 14.60 -5.62
N PHE A 232 -1.44 13.42 -5.77
CA PHE A 232 -2.34 13.07 -6.86
C PHE A 232 -3.80 13.30 -6.44
N GLN A 233 -4.72 13.14 -7.39
CA GLN A 233 -6.16 13.15 -7.09
C GLN A 233 -6.50 11.97 -6.17
N VAL A 234 -7.43 12.15 -5.21
CA VAL A 234 -7.70 11.14 -4.17
C VAL A 234 -8.12 9.78 -4.76
N GLU A 235 -8.93 9.80 -5.81
CA GLU A 235 -9.44 8.62 -6.49
C GLU A 235 -8.31 7.81 -7.14
N LEU A 236 -7.15 8.42 -7.42
CA LEU A 236 -5.99 7.69 -7.94
C LEU A 236 -5.29 6.85 -6.87
N TYR A 237 -5.36 7.27 -5.61
CA TYR A 237 -4.85 6.45 -4.50
C TYR A 237 -5.78 5.26 -4.26
N GLU A 238 -7.09 5.48 -4.31
CA GLU A 238 -8.10 4.42 -4.18
C GLU A 238 -8.03 3.41 -5.33
N ALA A 239 -7.75 3.88 -6.55
CA ALA A 239 -7.59 3.05 -7.74
C ALA A 239 -6.20 2.38 -7.87
N ASN A 240 -5.26 2.68 -6.98
CA ASN A 240 -3.93 2.08 -6.99
C ASN A 240 -3.95 0.75 -6.21
N PRO A 241 -3.59 -0.39 -6.83
CA PRO A 241 -3.75 -1.70 -6.22
C PRO A 241 -2.63 -2.04 -5.24
N ILE A 242 -1.59 -1.19 -5.14
CA ILE A 242 -0.43 -1.42 -4.29
C ILE A 242 -0.60 -0.66 -2.98
N PHE A 243 -0.69 -1.40 -1.89
CA PHE A 243 -0.81 -0.83 -0.56
C PHE A 243 0.53 -0.25 -0.07
N TYR A 244 0.49 0.94 0.53
CA TYR A 244 1.67 1.63 1.07
C TYR A 244 2.17 1.00 2.38
N SER A 245 3.50 0.87 2.53
CA SER A 245 4.13 0.47 3.79
C SER A 245 5.30 1.40 4.10
N PRO A 246 5.32 2.08 5.26
CA PRO A 246 6.46 2.89 5.65
C PRO A 246 7.68 1.99 5.89
N ASN A 247 8.80 2.25 5.21
CA ASN A 247 10.08 1.64 5.51
C ASN A 247 11.20 2.69 5.41
N ASN A 248 12.13 2.64 6.34
CA ASN A 248 13.17 3.66 6.53
C ASN A 248 14.53 3.13 6.03
N PHE A 249 14.92 3.58 4.83
CA PHE A 249 16.28 3.59 4.25
C PHE A 249 16.98 2.25 3.99
N THR A 250 17.68 2.17 2.85
CA THR A 250 18.64 1.10 2.59
C THR A 250 19.92 1.69 1.99
N LEU A 251 21.05 1.32 2.60
CA LEU A 251 22.38 1.71 2.14
C LEU A 251 22.78 0.83 0.95
N SER A 252 22.91 1.42 -0.24
CA SER A 252 23.57 0.78 -1.38
C SER A 252 24.51 1.78 -2.07
N ASN A 253 25.77 1.37 -2.26
CA ASN A 253 26.81 2.13 -2.97
C ASN A 253 27.03 3.59 -2.52
N ASP A 254 27.03 3.85 -1.21
CA ASP A 254 27.20 5.19 -0.61
C ASP A 254 26.15 6.23 -1.04
N ILE A 255 25.03 5.78 -1.61
CA ILE A 255 23.86 6.63 -1.89
C ILE A 255 22.77 6.25 -0.89
N ASP A 256 22.50 7.16 0.03
CA ASP A 256 21.39 7.03 0.98
C ASP A 256 20.09 7.33 0.22
N THR A 257 19.49 6.25 -0.29
CA THR A 257 18.18 6.27 -0.94
C THR A 257 17.22 5.40 -0.14
N PRO A 258 15.95 5.78 0.02
CA PRO A 258 14.94 4.87 0.52
C PRO A 258 14.84 3.68 -0.45
N GLU A 259 15.15 2.45 -0.03
CA GLU A 259 14.75 1.27 -0.79
C GLU A 259 13.46 0.69 -0.17
N MET A 260 12.44 0.75 -1.01
CA MET A 260 11.63 -0.38 -1.48
C MET A 260 11.97 -1.75 -0.91
N ARG A 261 10.95 -2.44 -0.38
CA ARG A 261 10.97 -3.91 -0.37
C ARG A 261 10.63 -4.37 -1.80
N PRO A 262 11.34 -5.38 -2.36
CA PRO A 262 10.86 -6.05 -3.57
C PRO A 262 9.43 -6.55 -3.34
N ILE A 263 8.61 -6.51 -4.38
CA ILE A 263 7.52 -7.48 -4.53
C ILE A 263 8.21 -8.86 -4.44
N GLU A 264 8.09 -9.51 -3.27
CA GLU A 264 8.81 -10.75 -2.93
C GLU A 264 8.19 -11.95 -3.64
N SER A 265 6.95 -11.80 -4.11
CA SER A 265 6.26 -12.82 -4.88
C SER A 265 5.26 -12.22 -5.86
N PRO A 266 4.89 -12.94 -6.91
CA PRO A 266 3.81 -12.51 -7.79
C PRO A 266 2.43 -12.43 -7.10
N THR A 267 2.28 -12.88 -5.84
CA THR A 267 1.06 -12.62 -5.04
C THR A 267 1.01 -11.22 -4.43
N ASP A 268 2.13 -10.49 -4.47
CA ASP A 268 2.21 -9.06 -4.16
C ASP A 268 1.70 -8.19 -5.33
N ILE A 269 1.44 -8.83 -6.47
CA ILE A 269 0.82 -8.24 -7.65
C ILE A 269 -0.67 -8.50 -7.59
N ILE A 270 -1.44 -7.42 -7.51
CA ILE A 270 -2.90 -7.45 -7.55
C ILE A 270 -3.31 -6.85 -8.90
N ASN A 271 -3.41 -7.70 -9.94
CA ASN A 271 -3.80 -7.27 -11.30
C ASN A 271 -5.24 -6.73 -11.33
N THR A 272 -6.09 -7.26 -10.46
CA THR A 272 -7.41 -6.74 -10.09
C THR A 272 -7.56 -6.97 -8.60
N ARG A 273 -8.12 -6.00 -7.85
CA ARG A 273 -8.71 -6.31 -6.54
C ARG A 273 -9.93 -7.19 -6.83
N GLY A 274 -9.69 -8.46 -7.17
CA GLY A 274 -10.67 -9.49 -6.92
C GLY A 274 -10.86 -9.52 -5.41
N ASP A 275 -12.08 -9.75 -4.96
CA ASP A 275 -12.50 -9.56 -3.58
C ASP A 275 -11.76 -10.46 -2.58
N TYR A 276 -10.61 -11.10 -2.90
CA TYR A 276 -9.88 -12.03 -2.03
C TYR A 276 -9.57 -11.43 -0.64
N THR A 277 -9.01 -10.23 -0.57
CA THR A 277 -8.79 -9.57 0.73
C THR A 277 -10.12 -9.24 1.41
N ASP A 278 -11.11 -8.84 0.62
CA ASP A 278 -12.42 -8.46 1.13
C ASP A 278 -13.21 -9.68 1.65
N ILE A 279 -13.11 -10.86 1.02
CA ILE A 279 -13.69 -12.12 1.50
C ILE A 279 -12.90 -12.66 2.68
N ILE A 280 -11.56 -12.53 2.72
CA ILE A 280 -10.80 -12.92 3.92
C ILE A 280 -11.20 -12.05 5.12
N GLN A 281 -11.35 -10.74 4.92
CA GLN A 281 -11.88 -9.82 5.92
C GLN A 281 -13.34 -10.15 6.28
N ALA A 282 -14.20 -10.45 5.30
CA ALA A 282 -15.59 -10.85 5.53
C ALA A 282 -15.69 -12.14 6.34
N LEU A 283 -14.88 -13.16 6.02
CA LEU A 283 -14.80 -14.40 6.80
C LEU A 283 -14.33 -14.13 8.23
N TRP A 284 -13.36 -13.22 8.39
CA TRP A 284 -12.89 -12.80 9.70
C TRP A 284 -13.99 -12.10 10.51
N ASP A 285 -14.73 -11.16 9.92
CA ASP A 285 -15.82 -10.42 10.59
C ASP A 285 -17.09 -11.25 10.77
N GLY A 286 -17.28 -12.24 9.90
CA GLY A 286 -18.32 -13.25 9.94
C GLY A 286 -18.12 -14.26 11.06
N ASP A 287 -16.90 -14.45 11.56
CA ASP A 287 -16.57 -15.42 12.61
C ASP A 287 -17.18 -15.02 13.97
N LYS A 288 -18.42 -15.48 14.23
CA LYS A 288 -19.16 -15.18 15.47
C LYS A 288 -18.62 -15.93 16.68
N ASN A 289 -17.93 -17.05 16.46
CA ASN A 289 -17.31 -17.84 17.50
C ASN A 289 -15.91 -17.35 17.88
N LYS A 290 -15.36 -16.38 17.13
CA LYS A 290 -14.06 -15.77 17.39
C LYS A 290 -13.96 -15.22 18.81
N PHE A 291 -12.79 -15.41 19.42
CA PHE A 291 -12.44 -14.88 20.72
C PHE A 291 -11.76 -13.53 20.56
N SER A 292 -12.13 -12.56 21.39
CA SER A 292 -11.37 -11.32 21.48
C SER A 292 -10.02 -11.56 22.16
N VAL A 293 -8.95 -10.97 21.64
CA VAL A 293 -7.58 -11.20 22.13
C VAL A 293 -6.95 -9.89 22.60
N THR A 294 -6.23 -9.94 23.72
CA THR A 294 -5.39 -8.83 24.19
C THR A 294 -3.95 -9.27 24.41
N ARG A 295 -3.04 -8.29 24.39
CA ARG A 295 -1.63 -8.43 24.80
C ARG A 295 -1.29 -7.48 25.91
N MET A 296 -0.08 -7.65 26.46
CA MET A 296 0.51 -6.67 27.35
C MET A 296 1.23 -5.57 26.58
N LYS A 297 1.02 -4.32 26.98
CA LYS A 297 1.82 -3.16 26.59
C LYS A 297 2.29 -2.47 27.87
N GLU A 298 3.60 -2.28 28.01
CA GLU A 298 4.20 -1.62 29.19
C GLU A 298 3.80 -2.24 30.54
N GLY A 299 3.65 -3.57 30.58
CA GLY A 299 3.31 -4.32 31.80
C GLY A 299 1.83 -4.29 32.20
N ARG A 300 0.94 -3.81 31.32
CA ARG A 300 -0.53 -3.86 31.52
C ARG A 300 -1.23 -4.48 30.33
N TRP A 301 -2.35 -5.14 30.56
CA TRP A 301 -3.21 -5.64 29.49
C TRP A 301 -3.83 -4.46 28.72
N MET A 302 -3.74 -4.48 27.38
CA MET A 302 -4.36 -3.45 26.54
C MET A 302 -5.90 -3.45 26.70
N ASN A 303 -6.50 -4.62 26.88
CA ASN A 303 -7.91 -4.78 27.20
C ASN A 303 -8.12 -5.92 28.21
N GLU A 304 -8.43 -5.57 29.47
CA GLU A 304 -8.64 -6.53 30.55
C GLU A 304 -9.86 -7.45 30.35
N GLY A 305 -10.83 -7.04 29.52
CA GLY A 305 -12.07 -7.76 29.27
C GLY A 305 -12.03 -8.73 28.10
N SER A 306 -10.89 -8.85 27.40
CA SER A 306 -10.76 -9.78 26.28
C SER A 306 -10.87 -11.25 26.70
N ASP A 307 -11.45 -12.07 25.83
CA ASP A 307 -11.63 -13.51 26.07
C ASP A 307 -10.30 -14.25 26.22
N ILE A 308 -9.24 -13.79 25.54
CA ILE A 308 -7.89 -14.36 25.59
C ILE A 308 -6.89 -13.28 26.01
N LYS A 309 -6.06 -13.61 27.02
CA LYS A 309 -4.91 -12.80 27.44
C LYS A 309 -3.61 -13.50 27.06
N LEU A 310 -2.89 -12.93 26.09
CA LEU A 310 -1.68 -13.52 25.52
C LEU A 310 -0.41 -12.95 26.17
N ASN A 311 0.37 -13.80 26.83
CA ASN A 311 1.62 -13.47 27.51
C ASN A 311 2.84 -13.98 26.70
N GLU A 312 3.27 -13.17 25.74
CA GLU A 312 4.35 -13.51 24.80
C GLU A 312 5.76 -13.49 25.40
N GLN A 313 5.92 -12.85 26.55
CA GLN A 313 7.19 -12.82 27.27
C GLN A 313 8.35 -12.33 26.37
N GLY A 314 9.59 -12.81 26.57
CA GLY A 314 10.75 -12.26 25.86
C GLY A 314 10.79 -12.62 24.38
N THR A 315 11.15 -11.65 23.53
CA THR A 315 11.44 -11.86 22.11
C THR A 315 12.67 -12.74 21.92
N ARG A 316 12.51 -13.86 21.22
CA ARG A 316 13.51 -14.89 21.06
C ARG A 316 14.60 -14.46 20.08
N ASN A 317 15.85 -14.51 20.55
CA ASN A 317 17.04 -14.47 19.71
C ASN A 317 17.51 -15.92 19.42
N PRO A 318 17.90 -16.27 18.18
CA PRO A 318 18.36 -17.61 17.80
C PRO A 318 19.44 -18.23 18.72
N ARG A 319 20.20 -17.41 19.46
CA ARG A 319 21.26 -17.85 20.37
C ARG A 319 20.81 -18.20 21.80
N LYS A 320 19.57 -17.89 22.21
CA LYS A 320 19.07 -18.14 23.58
C LYS A 320 18.08 -19.31 23.62
N ARG A 321 18.21 -20.19 24.61
CA ARG A 321 17.49 -21.49 24.64
C ARG A 321 16.02 -21.38 25.05
N ASP A 322 15.71 -20.58 26.07
CA ASP A 322 14.36 -20.38 26.59
C ASP A 322 14.24 -18.96 27.15
N LEU A 323 13.26 -18.19 26.66
CA LEU A 323 12.96 -16.83 27.11
C LEU A 323 11.55 -16.69 27.68
N ALA A 324 10.81 -17.80 27.77
CA ALA A 324 9.50 -17.84 28.39
C ALA A 324 9.57 -18.64 29.70
N LYS A 325 9.34 -17.96 30.83
CA LYS A 325 9.23 -18.62 32.14
C LYS A 325 7.79 -19.06 32.46
N PHE A 326 6.85 -18.45 31.77
CA PHE A 326 5.42 -18.64 31.92
C PHE A 326 4.84 -19.16 30.62
N ARG A 327 3.53 -19.30 30.63
CA ARG A 327 2.74 -19.77 29.50
C ARG A 327 2.48 -18.68 28.49
N LEU A 328 2.16 -19.11 27.28
CA LEU A 328 1.65 -18.19 26.27
C LEU A 328 0.24 -17.71 26.64
N PHE A 329 -0.64 -18.61 27.08
CA PHE A 329 -2.01 -18.24 27.47
C PHE A 329 -2.06 -17.97 28.98
N ASP A 330 -2.18 -16.69 29.35
CA ASP A 330 -2.36 -16.29 30.75
C ASP A 330 -3.77 -16.62 31.22
N SER A 331 -4.78 -16.29 30.40
CA SER A 331 -6.17 -16.68 30.62
C SER A 331 -6.91 -16.87 29.29
N VAL A 332 -7.87 -17.79 29.29
CA VAL A 332 -8.83 -18.02 28.20
C VAL A 332 -10.23 -18.14 28.80
N ASN A 333 -11.23 -17.54 28.17
CA ASN A 333 -12.64 -17.70 28.52
C ASN A 333 -13.11 -19.14 28.27
N THR A 334 -12.90 -20.01 29.26
CA THR A 334 -13.24 -21.43 29.15
C THR A 334 -14.74 -21.67 29.07
N ASP A 335 -15.56 -20.77 29.62
CA ASP A 335 -17.02 -20.90 29.54
C ASP A 335 -17.49 -20.76 28.10
N LYS A 336 -17.01 -19.74 27.37
CA LYS A 336 -17.27 -19.60 25.93
C LYS A 336 -16.79 -20.82 25.15
N LEU A 337 -15.57 -21.30 25.45
CA LEU A 337 -14.98 -22.46 24.79
C LEU A 337 -15.79 -23.75 25.02
N MET A 338 -16.39 -23.92 26.20
CA MET A 338 -17.19 -25.09 26.55
C MET A 338 -18.60 -25.08 25.98
N HIS A 339 -19.19 -23.90 25.70
CA HIS A 339 -20.60 -23.78 25.30
C HIS A 339 -20.80 -23.62 23.79
N SER A 340 -19.77 -23.25 23.03
CA SER A 340 -19.88 -23.16 21.58
C SER A 340 -19.86 -24.55 20.93
N SER A 341 -20.82 -24.79 20.03
CA SER A 341 -21.04 -26.07 19.36
C SER A 341 -19.84 -26.49 18.52
N SER A 342 -19.20 -25.55 17.82
CA SER A 342 -18.07 -25.83 16.93
C SER A 342 -16.84 -26.28 17.72
N TYR A 343 -16.53 -25.62 18.84
CA TYR A 343 -15.44 -26.06 19.73
C TYR A 343 -15.75 -27.37 20.45
N GLN A 344 -17.01 -27.63 20.81
CA GLN A 344 -17.40 -28.94 21.37
C GLN A 344 -17.23 -30.07 20.34
N ALA A 345 -17.67 -29.85 19.10
CA ALA A 345 -17.52 -30.83 18.03
C ALA A 345 -16.04 -31.05 17.71
N PHE A 346 -15.24 -29.97 17.65
CA PHE A 346 -13.80 -30.05 17.52
C PHE A 346 -13.17 -30.84 18.68
N LYS A 347 -13.54 -30.58 19.93
CA LYS A 347 -13.01 -31.31 21.09
C LYS A 347 -13.27 -32.81 21.01
N ARG A 348 -14.49 -33.21 20.65
CA ARG A 348 -14.88 -34.61 20.44
C ARG A 348 -14.12 -35.28 19.31
N LEU A 349 -13.78 -34.52 18.27
CA LEU A 349 -13.04 -35.07 17.13
C LEU A 349 -11.57 -35.36 17.48
N ILE A 350 -11.00 -34.63 18.43
CA ILE A 350 -9.56 -34.70 18.71
C ILE A 350 -9.21 -35.46 20.00
N ASP A 351 -10.19 -35.80 20.84
CA ASP A 351 -9.96 -36.49 22.12
C ASP A 351 -9.53 -37.95 21.95
N ASN A 352 -9.84 -38.55 20.80
CA ASN A 352 -9.47 -39.90 20.39
C ASN A 352 -8.14 -39.96 19.62
N TYR A 353 -7.55 -38.80 19.30
CA TYR A 353 -6.33 -38.74 18.48
C TYR A 353 -5.11 -39.30 19.23
N ASN A 354 -4.32 -40.14 18.56
CA ASN A 354 -3.11 -40.74 19.12
C ASN A 354 -1.86 -40.34 18.32
N GLU A 355 -1.09 -39.39 18.85
CA GLU A 355 0.08 -38.84 18.17
C GLU A 355 1.23 -39.85 17.95
N LEU A 356 1.16 -41.05 18.55
CA LEU A 356 2.17 -42.11 18.44
C LEU A 356 1.84 -43.18 17.38
N GLN A 357 0.60 -43.29 16.90
CA GLN A 357 0.13 -44.38 16.04
C GLN A 357 -0.32 -43.92 14.64
N ARG A 358 0.57 -43.21 13.92
CA ARG A 358 0.29 -42.69 12.57
C ARG A 358 0.54 -43.68 11.42
N ASP A 359 1.49 -44.60 11.60
CA ASP A 359 1.85 -45.54 10.54
C ASP A 359 0.74 -46.59 10.35
N GLY A 360 -0.05 -46.44 9.29
CA GLY A 360 -1.19 -47.33 8.97
C GLY A 360 -2.53 -46.89 9.56
N GLU A 361 -2.65 -45.61 9.93
CA GLU A 361 -3.86 -45.01 10.48
C GLU A 361 -5.08 -45.19 9.54
N GLN A 362 -6.20 -45.60 10.14
CA GLN A 362 -7.51 -45.64 9.51
C GLN A 362 -8.52 -45.11 10.51
N TYR A 363 -9.41 -44.24 10.04
CA TYR A 363 -10.51 -43.79 10.89
C TYR A 363 -11.44 -44.94 11.24
N SER A 364 -11.71 -45.06 12.54
CA SER A 364 -12.81 -45.84 13.08
C SER A 364 -14.16 -45.25 12.64
N GLN A 365 -15.23 -46.04 12.78
CA GLN A 365 -16.59 -45.56 12.52
C GLN A 365 -16.97 -44.37 13.41
N GLN A 366 -16.46 -44.34 14.65
CA GLN A 366 -16.73 -43.27 15.59
C GLN A 366 -16.07 -41.95 15.13
N GLU A 367 -14.80 -42.01 14.72
CA GLU A 367 -14.09 -40.84 14.18
C GLU A 367 -14.77 -40.32 12.90
N LEU A 368 -15.26 -41.20 12.02
CA LEU A 368 -16.01 -40.78 10.84
C LEU A 368 -17.31 -40.03 11.18
N ILE A 369 -18.02 -40.47 12.23
CA ILE A 369 -19.22 -39.79 12.75
C ILE A 369 -18.84 -38.42 13.35
N GLU A 370 -17.73 -38.35 14.08
CA GLU A 370 -17.23 -37.10 14.66
C GLU A 370 -16.79 -36.09 13.60
N ILE A 371 -16.11 -36.56 12.53
CA ILE A 371 -15.76 -35.75 11.35
C ILE A 371 -17.01 -35.17 10.70
N ASP A 372 -18.02 -36.01 10.43
CA ASP A 372 -19.25 -35.57 9.79
C ASP A 372 -20.02 -34.57 10.66
N HIS A 373 -20.09 -34.80 11.98
CA HIS A 373 -20.73 -33.89 12.92
C HIS A 373 -19.98 -32.55 13.06
N PHE A 374 -18.64 -32.58 13.05
CA PHE A 374 -17.82 -31.38 13.08
C PHE A 374 -18.02 -30.54 11.82
N LEU A 375 -17.97 -31.15 10.64
CA LEU A 375 -18.23 -30.45 9.37
C LEU A 375 -19.66 -29.93 9.29
N GLU A 376 -20.65 -30.67 9.74
CA GLU A 376 -22.03 -30.19 9.83
C GLU A 376 -22.13 -28.94 10.70
N THR A 377 -21.44 -28.94 11.85
CA THR A 377 -21.42 -27.77 12.74
C THR A 377 -20.76 -26.56 12.07
N CYS A 378 -19.65 -26.74 11.35
CA CYS A 378 -18.97 -25.65 10.65
C CYS A 378 -19.72 -25.11 9.42
N PHE A 379 -20.61 -25.91 8.83
CA PHE A 379 -21.45 -25.50 7.68
C PHE A 379 -22.77 -24.87 8.09
N ASN A 380 -23.16 -24.97 9.36
CA ASN A 380 -24.41 -24.42 9.87
C ASN A 380 -24.20 -23.04 10.50
N ALA A 381 -25.18 -22.16 10.34
CA ALA A 381 -25.21 -20.88 11.03
C ALA A 381 -25.62 -21.07 12.50
N GLU A 382 -25.02 -20.30 13.41
CA GLU A 382 -25.42 -20.29 14.82
C GLU A 382 -26.81 -19.68 15.05
N SER A 383 -27.28 -18.86 14.11
CA SER A 383 -28.59 -18.21 14.15
C SER A 383 -29.25 -18.26 12.78
N SER A 384 -30.59 -18.23 12.75
CA SER A 384 -31.39 -18.34 11.51
C SER A 384 -31.16 -17.24 10.47
N ASN A 385 -30.46 -16.15 10.85
CA ASN A 385 -30.29 -14.96 10.01
C ASN A 385 -28.83 -14.73 9.59
N ALA A 386 -27.89 -15.60 9.99
CA ALA A 386 -26.48 -15.48 9.62
C ALA A 386 -26.17 -16.38 8.42
N VAL A 387 -25.31 -15.90 7.52
CA VAL A 387 -24.74 -16.72 6.44
C VAL A 387 -23.56 -17.50 7.04
N PRO A 388 -23.51 -18.84 6.92
CA PRO A 388 -22.35 -19.62 7.35
C PRO A 388 -21.08 -19.22 6.59
N LEU A 389 -19.93 -19.22 7.25
CA LEU A 389 -18.64 -18.90 6.61
C LEU A 389 -18.35 -19.76 5.37
N MET A 390 -18.69 -21.05 5.43
CA MET A 390 -18.53 -21.97 4.30
C MET A 390 -19.48 -21.65 3.13
N GLU A 391 -20.62 -21.04 3.40
CA GLU A 391 -21.52 -20.56 2.35
C GLU A 391 -20.93 -19.34 1.64
N GLU A 392 -20.34 -18.40 2.38
CA GLU A 392 -19.60 -17.28 1.77
C GLU A 392 -18.43 -17.77 0.89
N VAL A 393 -17.67 -18.76 1.38
CA VAL A 393 -16.61 -19.41 0.58
C VAL A 393 -17.17 -20.04 -0.69
N TYR A 394 -18.26 -20.81 -0.61
CA TYR A 394 -18.89 -21.43 -1.77
C TYR A 394 -19.34 -20.38 -2.80
N HIS A 395 -19.95 -19.30 -2.34
CA HIS A 395 -20.44 -18.22 -3.18
C HIS A 395 -19.28 -17.51 -3.88
N TYR A 396 -18.21 -17.18 -3.16
CA TYR A 396 -17.02 -16.55 -3.75
C TYR A 396 -16.33 -17.48 -4.76
N ILE A 397 -16.21 -18.77 -4.45
CA ILE A 397 -15.61 -19.76 -5.37
C ILE A 397 -16.42 -19.85 -6.68
N THR A 398 -17.75 -19.82 -6.58
CA THR A 398 -18.64 -20.05 -7.73
C THR A 398 -19.08 -18.78 -8.47
N ALA A 399 -18.90 -17.61 -7.86
CA ALA A 399 -19.19 -16.31 -8.48
C ALA A 399 -18.31 -16.07 -9.71
N SER A 400 -18.85 -15.36 -10.71
CA SER A 400 -18.13 -15.06 -11.94
C SER A 400 -16.96 -14.11 -11.67
N ARG A 401 -15.96 -14.16 -12.54
CA ARG A 401 -14.79 -13.28 -12.46
C ARG A 401 -15.13 -11.81 -12.65
N GLU A 402 -16.20 -11.53 -13.42
CA GLU A 402 -16.66 -10.16 -13.67
C GLU A 402 -17.11 -9.44 -12.40
N ILE A 403 -17.56 -10.19 -11.39
CA ILE A 403 -18.02 -9.66 -10.10
C ILE A 403 -17.06 -9.99 -8.95
N GLY A 404 -15.79 -10.29 -9.25
CA GLY A 404 -14.74 -10.47 -8.24
C GLY A 404 -14.58 -11.88 -7.65
N GLY A 405 -15.38 -12.87 -8.08
CA GLY A 405 -15.29 -14.27 -7.65
C GLY A 405 -14.22 -15.11 -8.39
N LEU A 406 -14.09 -16.39 -8.03
CA LEU A 406 -13.09 -17.28 -8.65
C LEU A 406 -13.47 -17.83 -10.03
N GLY A 407 -14.76 -17.84 -10.35
CA GLY A 407 -15.28 -18.32 -11.63
C GLY A 407 -15.30 -19.83 -11.79
N PHE A 408 -15.30 -20.61 -10.71
CA PHE A 408 -15.57 -22.04 -10.81
C PHE A 408 -17.07 -22.26 -11.06
N GLU A 409 -17.42 -22.75 -12.25
CA GLU A 409 -18.79 -23.25 -12.50
C GLU A 409 -19.27 -24.21 -11.41
N ALA A 410 -20.55 -24.08 -11.03
CA ALA A 410 -21.21 -24.97 -10.07
C ALA A 410 -21.45 -26.36 -10.68
N LYS A 411 -20.37 -27.15 -10.81
CA LYS A 411 -20.35 -28.49 -11.40
C LYS A 411 -19.34 -29.40 -10.71
N LYS A 412 -19.30 -30.65 -11.17
CA LYS A 412 -18.30 -31.63 -10.77
C LYS A 412 -17.07 -31.54 -11.67
N TYR A 413 -15.89 -31.49 -11.06
CA TYR A 413 -14.58 -31.31 -11.71
C TYR A 413 -13.78 -32.61 -11.70
N SER A 414 -13.97 -33.46 -12.72
CA SER A 414 -13.26 -34.75 -12.83
C SER A 414 -11.74 -34.61 -12.98
N ASP A 415 -11.27 -33.45 -13.40
CA ASP A 415 -9.86 -33.06 -13.56
C ASP A 415 -9.20 -32.60 -12.24
N MET A 416 -9.97 -32.49 -11.15
CA MET A 416 -9.49 -32.18 -9.80
C MET A 416 -9.70 -33.37 -8.86
N PRO A 417 -8.94 -34.47 -9.01
CA PRO A 417 -9.22 -35.71 -8.30
C PRO A 417 -8.68 -35.70 -6.86
N PHE A 418 -9.42 -36.38 -6.00
CA PHE A 418 -8.99 -36.85 -4.69
C PHE A 418 -8.79 -38.37 -4.72
N SER A 419 -7.68 -38.82 -4.16
CA SER A 419 -7.42 -40.23 -3.89
C SER A 419 -7.20 -40.42 -2.41
N SER A 420 -8.15 -41.07 -1.73
CA SER A 420 -8.05 -41.36 -0.30
C SER A 420 -8.39 -42.82 -0.03
N PRO A 421 -7.62 -43.54 0.83
CA PRO A 421 -8.03 -44.87 1.27
C PRO A 421 -9.29 -44.82 2.14
N THR A 422 -9.60 -43.66 2.73
CA THR A 422 -10.78 -43.46 3.59
C THR A 422 -12.05 -43.21 2.78
N PHE A 423 -12.00 -42.28 1.83
CA PHE A 423 -13.17 -41.80 1.09
C PHE A 423 -13.27 -42.33 -0.35
N GLY A 424 -12.39 -43.27 -0.70
CA GLY A 424 -12.37 -43.95 -1.99
C GLY A 424 -11.42 -43.34 -3.01
N SER A 425 -11.12 -44.14 -4.03
CA SER A 425 -10.39 -43.72 -5.23
C SER A 425 -11.35 -43.11 -6.27
N ASN A 426 -10.87 -42.15 -7.05
CA ASN A 426 -11.61 -41.43 -8.09
C ASN A 426 -12.71 -40.48 -7.58
N ALA A 427 -12.62 -40.03 -6.32
CA ALA A 427 -13.35 -38.85 -5.89
C ALA A 427 -12.78 -37.61 -6.59
N CYS A 428 -13.52 -36.51 -6.62
CA CYS A 428 -13.05 -35.27 -7.20
C CYS A 428 -13.79 -34.08 -6.58
N VAL A 429 -13.31 -32.87 -6.85
CA VAL A 429 -13.99 -31.64 -6.46
C VAL A 429 -15.39 -31.61 -7.09
N ASP A 430 -16.39 -31.33 -6.25
CA ASP A 430 -17.79 -31.22 -6.65
C ASP A 430 -18.41 -29.98 -6.02
N LEU A 431 -18.70 -28.99 -6.87
CA LEU A 431 -19.30 -27.70 -6.52
C LEU A 431 -20.77 -27.61 -6.98
N SER A 432 -21.40 -28.72 -7.37
CA SER A 432 -22.75 -28.72 -7.93
C SER A 432 -23.83 -28.18 -6.97
N ASN A 433 -23.61 -28.30 -5.67
CA ASN A 433 -24.44 -27.74 -4.60
C ASN A 433 -23.69 -27.77 -3.27
N MET A 434 -24.26 -27.14 -2.23
CA MET A 434 -23.67 -27.06 -0.90
C MET A 434 -23.35 -28.43 -0.26
N ALA A 435 -24.21 -29.44 -0.45
CA ALA A 435 -23.98 -30.76 0.11
C ALA A 435 -22.79 -31.47 -0.57
N ALA A 436 -22.65 -31.31 -1.88
CA ALA A 436 -21.49 -31.79 -2.63
C ALA A 436 -20.20 -31.03 -2.26
N PHE A 437 -20.31 -29.71 -2.08
CA PHE A 437 -19.20 -28.88 -1.61
C PHE A 437 -18.73 -29.31 -0.21
N ARG A 438 -19.65 -29.64 0.71
CA ARG A 438 -19.27 -30.19 2.02
C ARG A 438 -18.50 -31.50 1.91
N GLN A 439 -18.85 -32.39 0.98
CA GLN A 439 -18.08 -33.62 0.74
C GLN A 439 -16.70 -33.33 0.12
N THR A 440 -16.61 -32.30 -0.72
CA THR A 440 -15.32 -31.79 -1.22
C THR A 440 -14.44 -31.29 -0.08
N VAL A 441 -14.99 -30.48 0.84
CA VAL A 441 -14.28 -30.00 2.04
C VAL A 441 -13.90 -31.16 2.96
N ARG A 442 -14.78 -32.16 3.12
CA ARG A 442 -14.47 -33.38 3.87
C ARG A 442 -13.23 -34.07 3.33
N ASN A 443 -13.16 -34.29 2.02
CA ASN A 443 -12.01 -34.97 1.42
C ASN A 443 -10.75 -34.08 1.48
N LEU A 444 -10.88 -32.78 1.20
CA LEU A 444 -9.79 -31.80 1.26
C LEU A 444 -9.04 -31.82 2.60
N TRP A 445 -9.77 -31.85 3.72
CA TRP A 445 -9.20 -31.74 5.07
C TRP A 445 -8.94 -33.08 5.75
N PHE A 446 -9.84 -34.06 5.57
CA PHE A 446 -9.80 -35.33 6.30
C PHE A 446 -9.38 -36.52 5.44
N GLY A 447 -9.36 -36.38 4.11
CA GLY A 447 -8.92 -37.44 3.22
C GLY A 447 -7.49 -37.82 3.55
N LEU A 448 -7.27 -39.07 3.98
CA LEU A 448 -5.91 -39.56 4.18
C LEU A 448 -5.21 -39.68 2.83
N TYR A 449 -3.95 -39.27 2.74
CA TYR A 449 -3.15 -39.40 1.51
C TYR A 449 -1.68 -39.70 1.84
N THR A 450 -0.91 -40.08 0.81
CA THR A 450 0.54 -40.22 0.93
C THR A 450 1.22 -38.99 0.35
N ASN A 451 1.96 -38.26 1.18
CA ASN A 451 2.67 -37.06 0.77
C ASN A 451 4.12 -37.36 0.38
N TYR A 452 4.52 -37.07 -0.86
CA TYR A 452 5.83 -37.41 -1.43
C TYR A 452 6.81 -36.24 -1.57
N PHE A 453 6.71 -35.18 -0.75
CA PHE A 453 7.54 -33.97 -0.88
C PHE A 453 9.06 -34.28 -0.82
N ASP A 454 9.56 -34.67 0.35
CA ASP A 454 10.94 -35.13 0.55
C ASP A 454 10.95 -36.66 0.75
N LYS A 455 10.40 -37.10 1.89
CA LYS A 455 10.11 -38.51 2.16
C LYS A 455 8.62 -38.76 2.13
N ALA A 456 8.22 -39.95 1.65
CA ALA A 456 6.84 -40.39 1.66
C ALA A 456 6.32 -40.45 3.11
N VAL A 457 5.27 -39.68 3.40
CA VAL A 457 4.52 -39.73 4.66
C VAL A 457 3.17 -40.33 4.34
N VAL A 458 2.92 -41.54 4.81
CA VAL A 458 1.66 -42.28 4.60
C VAL A 458 0.64 -41.85 5.66
N GLY A 459 -0.63 -41.75 5.29
CA GLY A 459 -1.70 -41.41 6.23
C GLY A 459 -1.69 -39.94 6.66
N ALA A 460 -1.21 -39.03 5.82
CA ALA A 460 -1.26 -37.61 6.11
C ALA A 460 -2.68 -37.07 5.90
N SER A 461 -3.08 -36.08 6.69
CA SER A 461 -4.29 -35.27 6.48
C SER A 461 -4.02 -33.80 6.79
N GLY A 462 -4.71 -32.90 6.09
CA GLY A 462 -4.60 -31.46 6.32
C GLY A 462 -5.11 -31.07 7.70
N PHE A 463 -6.19 -31.72 8.16
CA PHE A 463 -6.75 -31.50 9.49
C PHE A 463 -5.73 -31.78 10.59
N GLU A 464 -5.11 -32.97 10.60
CA GLU A 464 -4.14 -33.29 11.64
C GLU A 464 -2.94 -32.36 11.60
N HIS A 465 -2.40 -32.07 10.42
CA HIS A 465 -1.21 -31.25 10.30
C HIS A 465 -1.44 -29.81 10.79
N VAL A 466 -2.60 -29.22 10.45
CA VAL A 466 -2.95 -27.84 10.85
C VAL A 466 -3.43 -27.79 12.30
N PHE A 467 -4.40 -28.62 12.68
CA PHE A 467 -5.10 -28.51 13.96
C PHE A 467 -4.44 -29.28 15.11
N LEU A 468 -3.86 -30.45 14.85
CA LEU A 468 -3.32 -31.33 15.90
C LEU A 468 -1.80 -31.23 16.05
N GLY A 469 -1.13 -31.01 14.93
CA GLY A 469 0.31 -31.04 14.81
C GLY A 469 0.89 -32.43 14.71
N GLU A 470 2.11 -32.49 14.19
CA GLU A 470 2.78 -33.74 13.89
C GLU A 470 4.25 -33.67 14.29
N ILE A 471 4.83 -34.81 14.65
CA ILE A 471 6.26 -34.92 14.91
C ILE A 471 6.92 -35.70 13.77
N LYS A 472 7.91 -35.09 13.12
CA LYS A 472 8.80 -35.77 12.17
C LYS A 472 10.16 -36.03 12.80
N ARG A 473 10.86 -37.06 12.31
CA ARG A 473 12.23 -37.36 12.70
C ARG A 473 13.20 -36.75 11.71
N GLU A 474 14.13 -35.94 12.20
CA GLU A 474 15.18 -35.28 11.42
C GLU A 474 16.55 -35.67 11.97
N GLY A 475 17.22 -36.59 11.25
CA GLY A 475 18.45 -37.23 11.72
C GLY A 475 18.26 -37.93 13.08
N SER A 476 18.95 -37.44 14.11
CA SER A 476 18.86 -37.93 15.49
C SER A 476 17.86 -37.19 16.37
N ARG A 477 17.19 -36.15 15.84
CA ARG A 477 16.26 -35.29 16.59
C ARG A 477 14.83 -35.44 16.06
N TYR A 478 13.88 -34.97 16.87
CA TYR A 478 12.49 -34.84 16.48
C TYR A 478 12.15 -33.35 16.33
N GLU A 479 11.33 -33.04 15.32
CA GLU A 479 10.85 -31.70 15.04
C GLU A 479 9.33 -31.73 14.94
N VAL A 480 8.66 -30.66 15.37
CA VAL A 480 7.23 -30.50 15.15
C VAL A 480 7.00 -29.88 13.77
N SER A 481 6.47 -30.66 12.83
CA SER A 481 6.20 -30.18 11.46
C SER A 481 4.93 -29.35 11.37
N GLY A 482 3.81 -29.88 11.87
CA GLY A 482 2.51 -29.19 11.91
C GLY A 482 2.34 -28.33 13.18
N TYR A 483 1.10 -28.12 13.61
CA TYR A 483 0.71 -27.44 14.87
C TYR A 483 0.48 -25.93 14.69
N HIS A 484 -0.66 -25.58 14.10
CA HIS A 484 -1.02 -24.23 13.66
C HIS A 484 -2.40 -23.79 14.16
N TYR A 485 -2.86 -24.33 15.29
CA TYR A 485 -4.13 -23.94 15.88
C TYR A 485 -4.07 -23.65 17.39
N TRP A 486 -4.60 -22.50 17.79
CA TRP A 486 -4.44 -21.96 19.13
C TRP A 486 -5.15 -22.78 20.21
N VAL A 487 -6.31 -23.39 19.91
CA VAL A 487 -7.09 -24.15 20.91
C VAL A 487 -6.36 -25.41 21.33
N LYS A 488 -5.78 -26.14 20.37
CA LYS A 488 -4.96 -27.33 20.66
C LYS A 488 -3.74 -26.94 21.49
N PHE A 489 -3.09 -25.83 21.15
CA PHE A 489 -1.98 -25.27 21.94
C PHE A 489 -2.39 -25.02 23.38
N PHE A 490 -3.51 -24.32 23.58
CA PHE A 490 -4.04 -24.03 24.90
C PHE A 490 -4.32 -25.32 25.69
N TRP A 491 -5.03 -26.29 25.12
CA TRP A 491 -5.34 -27.55 25.82
C TRP A 491 -4.10 -28.36 26.16
N ASP A 492 -3.10 -28.43 25.28
CA ASP A 492 -1.84 -29.13 25.57
C ASP A 492 -1.03 -28.42 26.66
N GLU A 493 -1.06 -27.09 26.69
CA GLU A 493 -0.46 -26.29 27.76
C GLU A 493 -1.18 -26.49 29.11
N GLN A 494 -2.50 -26.67 29.10
CA GLN A 494 -3.27 -27.05 30.29
C GLN A 494 -2.99 -28.49 30.72
N ALA A 495 -2.92 -29.44 29.79
CA ALA A 495 -2.58 -30.83 30.08
C ALA A 495 -1.15 -30.96 30.65
N ALA A 496 -0.25 -30.04 30.30
CA ALA A 496 1.06 -29.96 30.95
C ALA A 496 0.96 -29.61 32.45
N MET A 497 -0.09 -28.89 32.88
CA MET A 497 -0.35 -28.67 34.32
C MET A 497 -0.73 -29.93 35.05
N SER A 498 -1.61 -30.72 34.44
CA SER A 498 -2.13 -31.95 35.04
C SER A 498 -1.10 -33.08 34.97
N GLY A 499 0.07 -32.84 34.35
CA GLY A 499 1.12 -33.83 34.14
C GLY A 499 0.82 -34.81 33.01
N GLN A 500 -0.21 -34.54 32.20
CA GLN A 500 -0.69 -35.39 31.11
C GLN A 500 -0.01 -35.09 29.77
N SER A 501 0.51 -33.88 29.59
CA SER A 501 1.32 -33.46 28.43
C SER A 501 2.62 -32.80 28.91
N ASN A 502 3.54 -32.51 27.98
CA ASN A 502 4.74 -31.73 28.28
C ASN A 502 5.06 -30.84 27.07
N LEU A 503 4.09 -29.96 26.78
CA LEU A 503 4.27 -28.79 25.93
C LEU A 503 4.92 -27.67 26.74
N ASN A 504 6.02 -27.12 26.23
CA ASN A 504 6.73 -25.99 26.82
C ASN A 504 6.88 -24.89 25.78
N TYR A 505 6.23 -23.75 26.02
CA TYR A 505 6.43 -22.52 25.26
C TYR A 505 7.80 -21.92 25.56
N LEU A 506 8.56 -21.49 24.54
CA LEU A 506 9.97 -21.05 24.69
C LEU A 506 10.19 -19.56 24.42
N GLY A 507 9.15 -18.82 24.02
CA GLY A 507 9.19 -17.39 23.71
C GLY A 507 8.63 -17.05 22.32
N SER A 508 8.31 -15.76 22.14
CA SER A 508 7.74 -15.19 20.91
C SER A 508 8.83 -14.75 19.93
N PHE A 509 8.51 -14.74 18.64
CA PHE A 509 9.24 -14.07 17.57
C PHE A 509 8.36 -12.97 16.97
N TYR A 510 7.75 -12.14 17.82
CA TYR A 510 6.94 -11.05 17.31
C TYR A 510 7.79 -10.14 16.40
N ASP A 511 7.54 -10.24 15.09
CA ASP A 511 8.25 -9.53 14.01
C ASP A 511 7.44 -8.32 13.51
N GLY A 512 6.43 -7.86 14.26
CA GLY A 512 5.62 -6.69 13.90
C GLY A 512 6.39 -5.36 14.03
N PRO A 513 5.90 -4.26 13.42
CA PRO A 513 6.57 -2.96 13.46
C PRO A 513 6.78 -2.46 14.89
N GLU A 514 7.92 -1.82 15.15
CA GLU A 514 8.27 -1.32 16.47
C GLU A 514 7.19 -0.38 17.03
N GLY A 515 6.70 -0.66 18.25
CA GLY A 515 5.66 0.13 18.91
C GLY A 515 4.21 -0.24 18.56
N GLN A 516 3.99 -1.13 17.59
CA GLN A 516 2.68 -1.64 17.19
C GLN A 516 2.51 -3.09 17.66
N LEU A 517 1.29 -3.48 18.05
CA LEU A 517 1.00 -4.82 18.56
C LEU A 517 -0.24 -5.38 17.85
N ASN A 518 -0.04 -6.48 17.13
CA ASN A 518 -1.10 -7.28 16.53
C ASN A 518 -1.53 -8.34 17.54
N ALA A 519 -2.79 -8.37 17.95
CA ALA A 519 -3.27 -9.36 18.93
C ALA A 519 -3.59 -10.73 18.30
N ASP A 520 -3.86 -10.74 17.00
CA ASP A 520 -4.53 -11.79 16.25
C ASP A 520 -3.62 -12.95 15.81
N VAL A 521 -2.30 -12.86 15.98
CA VAL A 521 -1.35 -13.90 15.53
C VAL A 521 -0.20 -14.15 16.49
N ALA A 522 0.04 -15.41 16.86
CA ALA A 522 1.21 -15.78 17.64
C ALA A 522 2.29 -16.36 16.72
N THR A 523 3.52 -15.86 16.81
CA THR A 523 4.70 -16.50 16.23
C THR A 523 5.65 -16.88 17.34
N LEU A 524 6.00 -18.16 17.46
CA LEU A 524 6.62 -18.71 18.65
C LEU A 524 7.57 -19.87 18.36
N SER A 525 8.31 -20.23 19.41
CA SER A 525 8.92 -21.56 19.53
C SER A 525 8.29 -22.34 20.65
N MET A 526 8.24 -23.66 20.48
CA MET A 526 7.81 -24.57 21.53
C MET A 526 8.59 -25.89 21.49
N ARG A 527 8.62 -26.57 22.64
CA ARG A 527 9.00 -27.97 22.74
C ARG A 527 7.76 -28.77 23.06
N TRP A 528 7.54 -29.84 22.32
CA TRP A 528 6.41 -30.73 22.52
C TRP A 528 6.91 -32.14 22.77
N ARG A 529 6.40 -32.80 23.81
CA ARG A 529 6.76 -34.18 24.13
C ARG A 529 5.56 -35.08 23.94
N VAL A 530 5.74 -36.08 23.09
CA VAL A 530 4.74 -37.12 22.81
C VAL A 530 5.36 -38.47 23.19
N GLY A 531 4.83 -39.07 24.26
CA GLY A 531 5.44 -40.24 24.90
C GLY A 531 6.90 -40.00 25.31
N ASN A 532 7.81 -40.79 24.73
CA ASN A 532 9.25 -40.70 24.99
C ASN A 532 10.01 -39.80 24.00
N LYS A 533 9.32 -39.20 23.02
CA LYS A 533 9.92 -38.36 21.98
C LYS A 533 9.72 -36.89 22.37
N SER A 534 10.80 -36.10 22.34
CA SER A 534 10.74 -34.65 22.52
C SER A 534 11.09 -33.96 21.21
N ALA A 535 10.14 -33.23 20.66
CA ALA A 535 10.25 -32.49 19.43
C ALA A 535 10.36 -30.99 19.70
N LEU A 536 11.15 -30.29 18.87
CA LEU A 536 11.27 -28.84 18.89
C LEU A 536 10.55 -28.25 17.68
N LYS A 537 9.80 -27.16 17.87
CA LYS A 537 9.39 -26.26 16.80
C LYS A 537 10.24 -25.01 16.92
N GLU A 538 11.21 -24.82 16.01
CA GLU A 538 12.15 -23.70 16.11
C GLU A 538 11.45 -22.35 15.91
N LYS A 539 10.57 -22.27 14.92
CA LYS A 539 9.66 -21.15 14.64
C LYS A 539 8.36 -21.70 14.05
N GLY A 540 7.23 -21.12 14.42
CA GLY A 540 5.94 -21.34 13.78
C GLY A 540 4.88 -20.42 14.35
N GLY A 541 3.69 -20.43 13.77
CA GLY A 541 2.63 -19.54 14.22
C GLY A 541 1.24 -19.98 13.84
N PHE A 542 0.27 -19.27 14.40
CA PHE A 542 -1.15 -19.49 14.21
C PHE A 542 -1.93 -18.20 14.48
N PHE A 543 -3.12 -18.10 13.89
CA PHE A 543 -4.09 -17.11 14.33
C PHE A 543 -4.54 -17.42 15.76
N VAL A 544 -4.71 -16.39 16.58
CA VAL A 544 -5.19 -16.48 17.95
C VAL A 544 -6.64 -16.04 17.99
N GLY A 545 -7.50 -16.88 18.58
CA GLY A 545 -8.90 -16.57 18.81
C GLY A 545 -9.86 -16.95 17.70
N THR A 546 -9.39 -17.26 16.49
CA THR A 546 -10.25 -17.76 15.39
C THR A 546 -11.00 -19.04 15.77
N SER A 547 -12.21 -19.22 15.26
CA SER A 547 -12.96 -20.47 15.37
C SER A 547 -12.44 -21.57 14.44
N PRO A 548 -12.79 -22.85 14.69
CA PRO A 548 -12.37 -23.92 13.80
C PRO A 548 -13.02 -23.80 12.41
N GLU A 549 -14.25 -23.30 12.32
CA GLU A 549 -14.95 -23.02 11.07
C GLU A 549 -14.29 -21.89 10.27
N CYS A 550 -13.80 -20.82 10.91
CA CYS A 550 -13.07 -19.76 10.21
C CYS A 550 -11.74 -20.27 9.64
N MET A 551 -11.01 -21.08 10.41
CA MET A 551 -9.77 -21.72 9.94
C MET A 551 -10.04 -22.67 8.76
N LEU A 552 -11.10 -23.48 8.85
CA LEU A 552 -11.52 -24.35 7.75
C LEU A 552 -11.93 -23.53 6.51
N ALA A 553 -12.67 -22.44 6.69
CA ALA A 553 -13.14 -21.59 5.59
C ALA A 553 -11.96 -20.94 4.85
N MET A 554 -11.05 -20.28 5.57
CA MET A 554 -9.87 -19.64 4.97
C MET A 554 -8.95 -20.64 4.27
N GLY A 555 -8.65 -21.79 4.89
CA GLY A 555 -7.82 -22.81 4.27
C GLY A 555 -8.48 -23.49 3.07
N THR A 556 -9.81 -23.66 3.09
CA THR A 556 -10.59 -24.17 1.95
C THR A 556 -10.52 -23.18 0.79
N LEU A 557 -10.88 -21.92 1.02
CA LEU A 557 -10.82 -20.85 0.04
C LEU A 557 -9.44 -20.77 -0.62
N LEU A 558 -8.39 -20.74 0.20
CA LEU A 558 -7.02 -20.65 -0.27
C LEU A 558 -6.60 -21.88 -1.11
N SER A 559 -7.19 -23.06 -0.86
CA SER A 559 -6.94 -24.27 -1.68
C SER A 559 -7.48 -24.14 -3.10
N PHE A 560 -8.67 -23.55 -3.26
CA PHE A 560 -9.25 -23.25 -4.58
C PHE A 560 -8.50 -22.11 -5.29
N GLU A 561 -8.15 -21.04 -4.57
CA GLU A 561 -7.29 -19.96 -5.06
C GLU A 561 -5.94 -20.50 -5.55
N SER A 562 -5.32 -21.40 -4.78
CA SER A 562 -4.06 -22.05 -5.16
C SER A 562 -4.21 -22.87 -6.46
N TYR A 563 -5.34 -23.55 -6.68
CA TYR A 563 -5.57 -24.29 -7.91
C TYR A 563 -5.78 -23.37 -9.11
N ARG A 564 -6.48 -22.23 -8.95
CA ARG A 564 -6.64 -21.22 -10.01
C ARG A 564 -5.29 -20.78 -10.59
N ASN A 565 -4.31 -20.58 -9.72
CA ASN A 565 -3.01 -20.05 -10.13
C ASN A 565 -2.09 -21.14 -10.70
N GLU A 566 -2.41 -22.43 -10.66
CA GLU A 566 -1.58 -23.47 -11.29
C GLU A 566 -1.77 -23.58 -12.81
N THR A 567 -2.84 -23.02 -13.36
CA THR A 567 -2.99 -22.88 -14.82
C THR A 567 -2.23 -21.68 -15.38
N ASP A 568 -1.74 -20.76 -14.53
CA ASP A 568 -0.88 -19.64 -14.89
C ASP A 568 0.06 -19.33 -13.70
N PRO A 569 1.12 -20.13 -13.51
CA PRO A 569 1.87 -20.17 -12.26
C PRO A 569 2.62 -18.87 -12.04
N LEU A 570 2.17 -18.09 -11.06
CA LEU A 570 3.05 -17.20 -10.30
C LEU A 570 4.29 -18.02 -9.91
N PRO A 571 5.52 -17.67 -10.37
CA PRO A 571 6.72 -18.42 -10.02
C PRO A 571 6.84 -18.58 -8.51
N PHE A 572 6.60 -19.82 -8.07
CA PHE A 572 6.83 -20.34 -6.74
C PHE A 572 8.33 -20.18 -6.42
N PHE A 573 8.71 -19.16 -5.65
CA PHE A 573 10.06 -19.07 -5.11
C PHE A 573 10.25 -20.10 -3.99
N ASP A 574 11.35 -20.85 -4.05
CA ASP A 574 12.00 -21.60 -2.95
C ASP A 574 11.16 -22.45 -1.98
N GLY A 575 9.98 -22.91 -2.42
CA GLY A 575 9.23 -23.93 -1.68
C GLY A 575 8.29 -23.39 -0.59
N GLU A 576 7.87 -22.13 -0.65
CA GLU A 576 6.77 -21.59 0.16
C GLU A 576 5.62 -21.12 -0.76
N SER A 577 4.44 -21.76 -0.66
CA SER A 577 3.24 -21.30 -1.35
C SER A 577 2.37 -20.51 -0.38
N PHE A 578 2.32 -19.19 -0.54
CA PHE A 578 1.45 -18.33 0.27
C PHE A 578 0.60 -17.42 -0.60
N ARG A 579 -0.42 -16.81 -0.01
CA ARG A 579 -1.21 -15.72 -0.59
C ARG A 579 -1.25 -14.56 0.38
N ARG A 580 -0.79 -13.40 -0.06
CA ARG A 580 -0.83 -12.17 0.75
C ARG A 580 -2.26 -11.63 0.88
N THR A 581 -2.60 -11.12 2.06
CA THR A 581 -3.90 -10.50 2.37
C THR A 581 -3.78 -9.51 3.54
N ALA A 582 -4.85 -8.79 3.84
CA ALA A 582 -4.97 -7.94 5.00
C ALA A 582 -6.17 -8.35 5.87
N ILE A 583 -5.99 -8.36 7.18
CA ILE A 583 -7.04 -8.57 8.18
C ILE A 583 -6.89 -7.50 9.25
N ASN A 584 -7.95 -6.74 9.54
CA ASN A 584 -7.93 -5.66 10.55
C ASN A 584 -6.77 -4.67 10.33
N ASP A 585 -6.50 -4.26 9.09
CA ASP A 585 -5.37 -3.40 8.72
C ASP A 585 -3.99 -4.02 9.04
N TRP A 586 -3.88 -5.35 9.14
CA TRP A 586 -2.60 -6.06 9.28
C TRP A 586 -2.35 -6.99 8.11
N ARG A 587 -1.13 -6.98 7.58
CA ARG A 587 -0.73 -7.82 6.44
C ARG A 587 -0.27 -9.20 6.89
N TYR A 588 -0.76 -10.20 6.19
CA TYR A 588 -0.38 -11.59 6.39
C TYR A 588 -0.01 -12.25 5.07
N ASP A 589 1.04 -13.05 5.09
CA ASP A 589 1.24 -14.12 4.11
C ASP A 589 0.50 -15.36 4.65
N LEU A 590 -0.61 -15.72 4.00
CA LEU A 590 -1.33 -16.96 4.33
C LEU A 590 -0.66 -18.11 3.59
N VAL A 591 0.16 -18.89 4.30
CA VAL A 591 0.88 -20.02 3.74
C VAL A 591 -0.08 -21.20 3.58
N LEU A 592 -0.06 -21.83 2.40
CA LEU A 592 -0.75 -23.07 2.09
C LEU A 592 0.20 -24.05 1.41
N TYR A 593 0.28 -25.26 1.94
CA TYR A 593 0.84 -26.41 1.24
C TYR A 593 -0.27 -27.38 0.88
N ARG A 594 -0.22 -27.91 -0.34
CA ARG A 594 -1.04 -29.04 -0.79
C ARG A 594 -0.20 -30.31 -0.88
N GLU A 595 -0.87 -31.46 -0.97
CA GLU A 595 -0.21 -32.75 -1.14
C GLU A 595 0.77 -32.75 -2.31
N THR A 596 1.89 -33.44 -2.11
CA THR A 596 2.79 -33.81 -3.21
C THR A 596 2.50 -35.25 -3.60
N ARG A 597 2.09 -35.48 -4.85
CA ARG A 597 1.84 -36.82 -5.40
C ARG A 597 3.15 -37.53 -5.73
N GLN A 598 3.08 -38.82 -6.02
CA GLN A 598 4.26 -39.66 -6.29
C GLN A 598 5.08 -39.16 -7.49
N ASP A 599 4.41 -38.60 -8.51
CA ASP A 599 5.02 -37.98 -9.69
C ASP A 599 5.54 -36.56 -9.44
N LYS A 600 5.55 -36.12 -8.18
CA LYS A 600 5.91 -34.77 -7.71
C LYS A 600 4.94 -33.66 -8.12
N SER A 601 3.83 -33.98 -8.80
CA SER A 601 2.75 -33.02 -9.04
C SER A 601 2.03 -32.65 -7.74
N ARG A 602 1.32 -31.52 -7.76
CA ARG A 602 0.46 -31.11 -6.65
C ARG A 602 -0.92 -31.73 -6.80
N GLY A 603 -1.44 -32.28 -5.71
CA GLY A 603 -2.83 -32.73 -5.65
C GLY A 603 -3.72 -31.73 -4.93
N PHE A 604 -4.97 -32.12 -4.67
CA PHE A 604 -5.96 -31.20 -4.11
C PHE A 604 -6.08 -31.29 -2.58
N HIS A 605 -5.59 -32.35 -1.92
CA HIS A 605 -5.61 -32.40 -0.45
C HIS A 605 -4.77 -31.28 0.16
N LEU A 606 -5.30 -30.67 1.21
CA LEU A 606 -4.58 -29.68 2.01
C LEU A 606 -3.53 -30.41 2.85
N ARG A 607 -2.33 -29.84 2.92
CA ARG A 607 -1.24 -30.33 3.77
C ARG A 607 -0.99 -29.43 4.95
N SER A 608 -0.91 -28.12 4.75
CA SER A 608 -0.65 -27.17 5.83
C SER A 608 -1.24 -25.82 5.49
N PHE A 609 -1.64 -25.07 6.51
CA PHE A 609 -2.19 -23.74 6.41
C PHE A 609 -1.84 -22.95 7.68
N PHE A 610 -1.20 -21.78 7.53
CA PHE A 610 -0.85 -20.92 8.66
C PHE A 610 -0.52 -19.48 8.23
N PRO A 611 -0.72 -18.50 9.12
CA PRO A 611 -0.36 -17.11 8.84
C PRO A 611 1.11 -16.80 9.16
N ILE A 612 1.68 -15.87 8.40
CA ILE A 612 2.90 -15.14 8.73
C ILE A 612 2.56 -13.65 8.75
N LEU A 613 2.76 -12.98 9.90
CA LEU A 613 2.58 -11.54 10.02
C LEU A 613 3.70 -10.79 9.28
N LYS A 614 3.36 -9.74 8.52
CA LYS A 614 4.33 -8.95 7.75
C LYS A 614 4.46 -7.51 8.23
N SER A 615 3.37 -6.76 8.28
CA SER A 615 3.36 -5.34 8.69
C SER A 615 1.95 -4.87 9.06
N GLN A 616 1.85 -3.71 9.72
CA GLN A 616 0.59 -2.98 9.83
C GLN A 616 0.39 -2.14 8.57
N ASP A 617 -0.83 -2.14 8.05
CA ASP A 617 -1.25 -1.35 6.91
C ASP A 617 -1.65 0.05 7.39
N ASN A 618 -0.91 1.08 6.98
CA ASN A 618 -1.39 2.45 7.13
C ASN A 618 -2.21 2.77 5.87
N THR A 619 -3.48 2.35 5.87
CA THR A 619 -4.46 2.65 4.81
C THR A 619 -4.88 4.11 4.79
N GLN A 620 -4.52 4.90 5.81
CA GLN A 620 -4.66 6.35 5.76
C GLN A 620 -3.82 6.82 4.56
N PRO A 621 -4.43 7.32 3.47
CA PRO A 621 -3.66 8.06 2.50
C PRO A 621 -2.93 9.18 3.27
N LEU A 622 -1.82 9.68 2.74
CA LEU A 622 -1.20 10.91 3.25
C LEU A 622 -2.11 12.11 2.93
N LEU A 623 -3.38 12.02 3.30
CA LEU A 623 -4.30 13.12 3.45
C LEU A 623 -4.13 13.69 4.85
N ALA A 624 -2.90 14.09 5.15
CA ALA A 624 -2.70 15.30 5.90
C ALA A 624 -1.78 16.24 5.11
N PRO A 625 -2.20 16.76 3.93
CA PRO A 625 -1.95 18.16 3.72
C PRO A 625 -2.70 18.89 4.84
N HIS A 626 -2.19 20.02 5.28
CA HIS A 626 -3.11 21.03 5.80
C HIS A 626 -4.28 21.14 4.82
N SER A 627 -5.45 20.67 5.27
CA SER A 627 -6.79 20.96 4.75
C SER A 627 -6.82 22.40 4.24
N ASN A 628 -7.40 22.81 3.11
CA ASN A 628 -8.49 22.26 2.33
C ASN A 628 -8.59 23.14 1.06
N ALA A 629 -9.06 22.59 -0.06
CA ALA A 629 -9.63 23.40 -1.16
C ALA A 629 -11.13 23.71 -0.94
N GLU A 630 -11.70 23.37 0.21
CA GLU A 630 -13.06 23.73 0.60
C GLU A 630 -13.04 24.62 1.84
N VAL A 631 -13.32 25.91 1.62
CA VAL A 631 -13.69 26.95 2.60
C VAL A 631 -12.93 26.89 3.92
N LEU A 632 -11.71 27.45 3.94
CA LEU A 632 -11.07 27.84 5.20
C LEU A 632 -11.81 29.06 5.78
N LEU A 633 -12.61 28.85 6.84
CA LEU A 633 -13.00 29.92 7.76
C LEU A 633 -11.80 30.22 8.65
N TYR A 634 -10.95 31.14 8.20
CA TYR A 634 -9.80 31.63 8.98
C TYR A 634 -10.29 32.31 10.26
N LYS A 635 -9.63 32.05 11.38
CA LYS A 635 -9.96 32.64 12.69
C LYS A 635 -9.13 33.90 12.93
N GLU A 636 -9.64 34.77 13.81
CA GLU A 636 -8.89 35.95 14.24
C GLU A 636 -7.54 35.51 14.86
N GLY A 637 -6.43 36.00 14.30
CA GLY A 637 -5.08 35.64 14.72
C GLY A 637 -4.33 34.65 13.83
N ASP A 638 -4.99 33.97 12.89
CA ASP A 638 -4.33 33.02 11.96
C ASP A 638 -3.40 33.75 10.97
N VAL A 639 -3.85 34.91 10.48
CA VAL A 639 -3.02 35.85 9.71
C VAL A 639 -3.10 37.20 10.39
N ILE A 640 -1.95 37.73 10.81
CA ILE A 640 -1.88 38.96 11.60
C ILE A 640 -1.37 40.15 10.79
N ILE A 641 -1.78 41.35 11.17
CA ILE A 641 -1.13 42.59 10.73
C ILE A 641 0.10 42.82 11.63
N ALA A 642 1.28 42.53 11.10
CA ALA A 642 2.54 42.58 11.86
C ALA A 642 3.10 44.01 11.98
N SER A 643 3.07 44.77 10.87
CA SER A 643 3.55 46.15 10.85
C SER A 643 2.89 47.00 9.76
N ALA A 644 3.01 48.32 9.84
CA ALA A 644 2.52 49.25 8.81
C ALA A 644 3.38 50.51 8.70
N LEU A 645 3.36 51.13 7.52
CA LEU A 645 3.98 52.44 7.26
C LEU A 645 2.93 53.44 6.78
N PRO A 646 2.35 54.26 7.69
CA PRO A 646 1.38 55.29 7.33
C PRO A 646 1.99 56.53 6.65
N ASN A 647 3.27 56.85 6.90
CA ASN A 647 3.90 58.09 6.46
C ASN A 647 5.25 57.81 5.77
N PRO A 648 5.28 57.33 4.52
CA PRO A 648 6.52 57.02 3.80
C PRO A 648 7.36 58.27 3.47
N GLU A 649 8.69 58.12 3.39
CA GLU A 649 9.62 59.22 3.06
C GLU A 649 9.47 59.71 1.61
N GLY A 650 9.47 61.03 1.43
CA GLY A 650 9.71 61.71 0.14
C GLY A 650 8.72 61.48 -1.02
N ALA A 651 7.79 60.54 -0.93
CA ALA A 651 6.91 60.12 -2.02
C ALA A 651 5.43 60.54 -1.88
N GLY A 652 5.07 61.25 -0.80
CA GLY A 652 3.66 61.46 -0.43
C GLY A 652 2.95 60.14 -0.11
N ASP A 653 1.62 60.12 -0.15
CA ASP A 653 0.78 58.97 0.24
C ASP A 653 0.82 57.75 -0.72
N LYS A 654 1.72 57.75 -1.72
CA LYS A 654 1.75 56.76 -2.81
C LYS A 654 2.44 55.43 -2.48
N ASN A 655 3.00 55.29 -1.28
CA ASN A 655 3.76 54.12 -0.84
C ASN A 655 3.38 53.67 0.59
N GLU A 656 2.16 53.99 1.03
CA GLU A 656 1.63 53.43 2.28
C GLU A 656 1.50 51.91 2.14
N TRP A 657 1.99 51.16 3.14
CA TRP A 657 1.92 49.71 3.12
C TRP A 657 1.57 49.12 4.49
N VAL A 658 1.03 47.91 4.44
CA VAL A 658 0.74 47.06 5.60
C VAL A 658 1.45 45.73 5.39
N ALA A 659 2.20 45.27 6.38
CA ALA A 659 2.80 43.94 6.41
C ALA A 659 1.89 42.98 7.15
N ILE A 660 1.60 41.86 6.51
CA ILE A 660 0.82 40.77 7.08
C ILE A 660 1.70 39.52 7.22
N ARG A 661 1.43 38.71 8.23
CA ARG A 661 2.20 37.50 8.53
C ARG A 661 1.24 36.36 8.80
N ASN A 662 1.53 35.21 8.23
CA ASN A 662 0.83 33.98 8.54
C ASN A 662 1.40 33.36 9.82
N GLU A 663 0.57 33.17 10.86
CA GLU A 663 0.93 32.51 12.12
C GLU A 663 0.49 31.04 12.17
N THR A 664 -0.15 30.54 11.11
CA THR A 664 -0.48 29.12 10.97
C THR A 664 0.72 28.30 10.49
N GLY A 665 0.65 26.99 10.67
CA GLY A 665 1.74 26.06 10.30
C GLY A 665 1.87 25.74 8.81
N GLY A 666 0.94 26.18 7.95
CA GLY A 666 0.92 25.87 6.51
C GLY A 666 0.66 27.11 5.65
N LEU A 667 0.75 26.99 4.32
CA LEU A 667 0.52 28.11 3.38
C LEU A 667 -0.92 28.66 3.45
N VAL A 668 -1.07 29.99 3.46
CA VAL A 668 -2.39 30.66 3.42
C VAL A 668 -2.57 31.46 2.14
N ASP A 669 -3.58 31.11 1.33
CA ASP A 669 -3.97 31.90 0.16
C ASP A 669 -4.91 33.04 0.58
N ILE A 670 -4.44 34.27 0.41
CA ILE A 670 -5.17 35.50 0.76
C ILE A 670 -5.66 36.24 -0.49
N THR A 671 -5.69 35.60 -1.63
CA THR A 671 -6.19 36.19 -2.87
C THR A 671 -7.64 36.64 -2.70
N GLY A 672 -7.93 37.89 -3.03
CA GLY A 672 -9.26 38.48 -2.87
C GLY A 672 -9.59 38.97 -1.46
N TRP A 673 -8.73 38.74 -0.47
CA TRP A 673 -8.85 39.34 0.86
C TRP A 673 -8.69 40.86 0.79
N LYS A 674 -9.13 41.55 1.85
CA LYS A 674 -9.24 43.01 1.86
C LYS A 674 -8.55 43.60 3.08
N ILE A 675 -7.73 44.62 2.85
CA ILE A 675 -7.26 45.50 3.90
C ILE A 675 -8.18 46.72 3.94
N ARG A 676 -8.80 46.99 5.08
CA ARG A 676 -9.75 48.08 5.29
C ARG A 676 -9.21 49.10 6.29
N SER A 677 -9.34 50.37 5.96
CA SER A 677 -9.12 51.51 6.86
C SER A 677 -10.35 52.41 6.87
N LYS A 678 -10.33 53.49 7.67
CA LYS A 678 -11.43 54.47 7.71
C LYS A 678 -11.69 55.15 6.35
N SER A 679 -10.69 55.23 5.48
CA SER A 679 -10.80 55.95 4.20
C SER A 679 -11.15 55.07 3.01
N GLY A 680 -11.11 53.74 3.15
CA GLY A 680 -11.41 52.83 2.06
C GLY A 680 -10.86 51.42 2.26
N THR A 681 -10.89 50.64 1.19
CA THR A 681 -10.50 49.23 1.18
C THR A 681 -9.58 48.95 0.00
N THR A 682 -8.56 48.12 0.23
CA THR A 682 -7.67 47.58 -0.80
C THR A 682 -7.86 46.08 -0.88
N THR A 683 -8.28 45.58 -2.04
CA THR A 683 -8.35 44.14 -2.30
C THR A 683 -6.99 43.63 -2.75
N ILE A 684 -6.58 42.48 -2.24
CA ILE A 684 -5.36 41.78 -2.64
C ILE A 684 -5.67 41.06 -3.96
N GLN A 685 -5.15 41.57 -5.07
CA GLN A 685 -5.55 41.14 -6.43
C GLN A 685 -4.63 40.08 -7.05
N GLU A 686 -3.39 39.95 -6.56
CA GLU A 686 -2.46 38.93 -7.03
C GLU A 686 -2.76 37.59 -6.34
N LYS A 687 -2.34 36.46 -6.94
CA LYS A 687 -2.44 35.11 -6.34
C LYS A 687 -1.51 35.00 -5.11
N THR A 688 -1.73 35.84 -4.11
CA THR A 688 -0.82 36.06 -2.99
C THR A 688 -1.00 34.94 -1.97
N LYS A 689 0.06 34.14 -1.79
CA LYS A 689 0.13 33.08 -0.78
C LYS A 689 1.17 33.44 0.28
N LEU A 690 0.82 33.26 1.54
CA LEU A 690 1.67 33.56 2.69
C LEU A 690 2.25 32.27 3.28
N ALA A 691 3.58 32.14 3.25
CA ALA A 691 4.29 31.11 4.00
C ALA A 691 4.30 31.43 5.52
N PRO A 692 4.37 30.42 6.39
CA PRO A 692 4.43 30.60 7.85
C PRO A 692 5.54 31.57 8.28
N GLY A 693 5.23 32.45 9.24
CA GLY A 693 6.20 33.27 9.98
C GLY A 693 6.85 34.45 9.23
N ARG A 694 6.54 34.68 7.94
CA ARG A 694 7.16 35.74 7.14
C ARG A 694 6.24 36.95 6.92
N ASP A 695 6.80 38.16 7.10
CA ASP A 695 6.12 39.41 6.77
C ASP A 695 6.02 39.62 5.25
N HIS A 696 4.81 39.82 4.77
CA HIS A 696 4.49 40.15 3.38
C HIS A 696 3.91 41.57 3.30
N ARG A 697 4.57 42.47 2.57
CA ARG A 697 4.18 43.89 2.47
C ARG A 697 3.22 44.13 1.31
N ILE A 698 2.07 44.71 1.61
CA ILE A 698 1.07 45.10 0.62
C ILE A 698 0.98 46.61 0.58
N ILE A 699 1.15 47.19 -0.61
CA ILE A 699 0.93 48.60 -0.85
C ILE A 699 -0.58 48.85 -0.81
N VAL A 700 -1.05 49.61 0.17
CA VAL A 700 -2.48 49.85 0.39
C VAL A 700 -2.99 51.06 -0.39
N ARG A 701 -2.10 51.85 -0.99
CA ARG A 701 -2.46 53.05 -1.75
C ARG A 701 -1.58 53.27 -2.97
N ALA A 702 -1.88 52.57 -4.06
CA ALA A 702 -1.25 52.80 -5.37
C ALA A 702 -2.14 53.72 -6.24
N GLY A 703 -1.75 54.98 -6.42
CA GLY A 703 -2.36 55.84 -7.45
C GLY A 703 -3.64 56.59 -7.10
N GLY A 704 -3.96 56.79 -5.81
CA GLY A 704 -5.02 57.73 -5.36
C GLY A 704 -6.33 57.10 -4.86
N GLY A 705 -6.47 55.78 -4.92
CA GLY A 705 -7.55 54.99 -4.28
C GLY A 705 -7.00 53.88 -3.37
N GLY A 706 -7.84 53.31 -2.50
CA GLY A 706 -7.48 52.22 -1.57
C GLY A 706 -7.63 52.56 -0.08
N ALA A 707 -7.14 51.67 0.78
CA ALA A 707 -7.16 51.80 2.24
C ALA A 707 -6.06 52.75 2.76
N ALA A 708 -6.21 54.04 2.48
CA ALA A 708 -5.27 55.05 2.95
C ALA A 708 -5.09 55.02 4.48
N LEU A 709 -3.86 55.23 4.94
CA LEU A 709 -3.49 55.22 6.34
C LEU A 709 -3.42 56.67 6.87
N SER A 710 -4.05 56.93 8.02
CA SER A 710 -4.15 58.27 8.59
C SER A 710 -2.98 58.58 9.52
N ASN A 711 -2.25 59.67 9.25
CA ASN A 711 -1.22 60.19 10.14
C ASN A 711 -1.76 60.66 11.51
N LYS A 712 -3.09 60.84 11.67
CA LYS A 712 -3.72 61.17 12.96
C LYS A 712 -4.08 59.94 13.81
N GLY A 713 -3.74 58.74 13.34
CA GLY A 713 -4.16 57.48 13.94
C GLY A 713 -5.44 56.94 13.28
N SER A 714 -5.54 55.62 13.21
CA SER A 714 -6.67 54.89 12.62
C SER A 714 -6.65 53.44 13.06
N THR A 715 -7.70 52.72 12.68
CA THR A 715 -7.80 51.26 12.69
C THR A 715 -7.41 50.71 11.31
N ILE A 716 -6.77 49.55 11.29
CA ILE A 716 -6.52 48.72 10.10
C ILE A 716 -7.15 47.35 10.36
N GLU A 717 -7.94 46.86 9.42
CA GLU A 717 -8.58 45.55 9.48
C GLU A 717 -8.16 44.72 8.26
N LEU A 718 -7.82 43.46 8.47
CA LEU A 718 -7.65 42.45 7.45
C LEU A 718 -8.91 41.59 7.42
N LEU A 719 -9.54 41.47 6.25
CA LEU A 719 -10.77 40.74 6.05
C LEU A 719 -10.60 39.65 5.00
N ASP A 720 -11.25 38.51 5.21
CA ASP A 720 -11.35 37.44 4.22
C ASP A 720 -12.33 37.80 3.08
N THR A 721 -12.55 36.86 2.16
CA THR A 721 -13.47 37.00 1.02
C THR A 721 -14.95 37.08 1.43
N GLU A 722 -15.30 36.56 2.62
CA GLU A 722 -16.64 36.59 3.21
C GLU A 722 -16.89 37.82 4.10
N GLN A 723 -15.89 38.70 4.27
CA GLN A 723 -15.91 39.91 5.11
C GLN A 723 -15.81 39.64 6.61
N ASN A 724 -15.32 38.48 7.02
CA ASN A 724 -14.94 38.23 8.41
C ASN A 724 -13.63 38.96 8.72
N VAL A 725 -13.49 39.48 9.95
CA VAL A 725 -12.25 40.17 10.38
C VAL A 725 -11.26 39.13 10.88
N ILE A 726 -10.12 39.00 10.20
CA ILE A 726 -9.05 38.04 10.51
C ILE A 726 -7.96 38.67 11.39
N SER A 727 -7.73 39.98 11.24
CA SER A 727 -6.83 40.72 12.14
C SER A 727 -7.22 42.18 12.19
N LYS A 728 -7.04 42.80 13.35
CA LYS A 728 -7.38 44.19 13.59
C LYS A 728 -6.35 44.84 14.50
N VAL A 729 -5.82 45.97 14.06
CA VAL A 729 -4.87 46.78 14.84
C VAL A 729 -5.32 48.24 14.88
N GLU A 730 -5.05 48.92 16.00
CA GLU A 730 -5.27 50.35 16.16
C GLU A 730 -3.96 51.05 16.47
N TYR A 731 -3.72 52.20 15.83
CA TYR A 731 -2.54 53.01 16.08
C TYR A 731 -2.88 54.47 16.31
N LYS A 732 -2.09 55.13 17.17
CA LYS A 732 -2.20 56.54 17.51
C LYS A 732 -1.51 57.42 16.46
N SER A 733 -1.72 58.74 16.54
CA SER A 733 -1.12 59.70 15.61
C SER A 733 0.40 59.54 15.50
N VAL A 734 0.89 59.50 14.27
CA VAL A 734 2.33 59.51 13.95
C VAL A 734 2.77 60.97 13.79
N SER A 735 3.92 61.34 14.34
CA SER A 735 4.44 62.71 14.22
C SER A 735 4.66 63.07 12.76
N ARG A 736 4.26 64.28 12.34
CA ARG A 736 4.51 64.78 10.97
C ARG A 736 5.99 64.85 10.60
N ARG A 737 6.90 64.78 11.57
CA ARG A 737 8.36 64.77 11.36
C ARG A 737 8.96 63.37 11.33
N ALA A 738 8.15 62.32 11.53
CA ALA A 738 8.58 60.93 11.53
C ALA A 738 8.18 60.26 10.20
N GLU A 739 8.66 60.82 9.09
CA GLU A 739 8.61 60.15 7.79
C GLU A 739 9.44 58.86 7.88
N GLY A 740 9.00 57.79 7.21
CA GLY A 740 9.67 56.49 7.21
C GLY A 740 9.44 55.64 8.46
N GLN A 741 8.70 56.13 9.46
CA GLN A 741 8.48 55.37 10.70
C GLN A 741 7.54 54.17 10.48
N VAL A 742 8.10 52.96 10.59
CA VAL A 742 7.34 51.71 10.63
C VAL A 742 6.76 51.49 12.03
N LEU A 743 5.47 51.21 12.08
CA LEU A 743 4.75 50.81 13.29
C LEU A 743 4.73 49.29 13.36
N ASN A 744 5.23 48.71 14.45
CA ASN A 744 5.15 47.28 14.72
C ASN A 744 4.03 47.00 15.73
N PHE A 745 3.25 45.96 15.49
CA PHE A 745 2.08 45.58 16.31
C PHE A 745 2.26 44.25 17.04
N THR A 746 3.36 43.55 16.76
CA THR A 746 3.71 42.22 17.26
C THR A 746 5.06 42.24 17.94
#